data_AF-A0A831TEP1-F1
#
_entry.id   AF-A0A831TEP1-F1
#
_cell.length_a   1.000
_cell.length_b   1.000
_cell.length_c   1.000
_cell.angle_alpha   90.00
_cell.angle_beta   90.00
_cell.angle_gamma   90.00
#
_symmetry.space_group_name_H-M   'P 1'
#
loop_
_entity.id
_entity.type
_entity.pdbx_description
1 polymer ?
#
loop_
_entity_poly.entity_id
_entity_poly.type
_entity_poly.pdbx_seq_one_letter_code
_entity_poly.pdbx_strand_id
1 'polypeptide(L)'
;MRLERRRQAARRHARGFEPAQRWGIILFRAIALGKQEGLGKGSRVSARRQSWWIPLFVLALTLTSLPASTASAATVEPGRLLAYIDRDRTLWIGDDQGNWRQQLTNGVAVTGAVWSGDGDRLAYTFLRDGRSVVGLARFLPEPVTRELGPGIHPAWSWDGRWLAYVNEGTVQVVNRDGEPAGQYQVGATSLVWSPDGRYLGFTRPTGVPDYTDCPVLELGWVDLASGQTRIAARSFGTFAWAGDSLRLLYASAADATVWSYNVQSGTARRITNRFPNPCSGPFQITPDGQRLLFLDFRNGGDDLVVLDLNNLQERVFADLPIGYPSKALPESYVWVDPLGRFAYVARSYPTMVTRVDLSSGERTVLVPDDYRMLLAVSPDGSRLAFLDTPHGKPPEVIVRDLRTGQTGSLQRAGWAAWQPSAISPVVMRSWGAVWDREDRPVAAGAVARTWIWGPEPFLTLEERYADAAGGRRAVQYWDKSRMEVNQPSGDRSSRWFVTNGLLVRELITGQLQVGDSQFVDREPANIPVAGDLDDRTGPTYATLRSLLAAPAAQVGREIRARVHRDGTIVEDGPGGVFAAYYVPETNHTIADVFWQYLQEESIVWDGADFVPGRLFEPTFFATGFPITEAYWARVKVGGQEKDVLIQCFERRCLTYTPDNPQGWKVEMGNVGRHYVLWRYGG
;
A
#
# COMPACT_ATOMS: atom_id res chain seq x y z
N MET A 1 -60.00 -19.14 36.25
CA MET A 1 -59.89 -20.20 35.21
C MET A 1 -58.40 -20.39 34.91
N ARG A 2 -57.74 -21.36 35.57
CA ARG A 2 -57.14 -22.58 34.97
C ARG A 2 -56.17 -22.24 33.81
N LEU A 3 -54.87 -22.56 33.84
CA LEU A 3 -54.13 -23.55 34.64
C LEU A 3 -52.62 -23.22 34.60
N GLU A 4 -52.02 -23.09 35.78
CA GLU A 4 -50.58 -23.34 36.02
C GLU A 4 -50.33 -24.86 36.15
N ARG A 5 -49.04 -25.23 36.09
CA ARG A 5 -48.39 -26.48 36.55
C ARG A 5 -48.15 -27.58 35.49
N ARG A 6 -46.87 -27.86 35.24
CA ARG A 6 -46.23 -29.15 35.60
C ARG A 6 -44.70 -29.07 35.56
N ARG A 7 -44.10 -29.21 36.75
CA ARG A 7 -42.71 -29.58 37.00
C ARG A 7 -42.59 -31.13 37.06
N GLN A 8 -41.42 -31.62 36.63
CA GLN A 8 -40.63 -32.75 37.17
C GLN A 8 -41.32 -34.06 37.59
N ALA A 9 -40.88 -35.18 37.00
CA ALA A 9 -40.23 -36.30 37.71
C ALA A 9 -39.90 -37.48 36.78
N ALA A 10 -38.61 -37.84 36.69
CA ALA A 10 -38.15 -39.23 36.76
C ALA A 10 -36.64 -39.24 36.98
N ARG A 11 -36.21 -39.74 38.14
CA ARG A 11 -34.81 -39.94 38.56
C ARG A 11 -34.64 -41.43 38.87
N ARG A 12 -33.49 -41.97 38.43
CA ARG A 12 -32.60 -42.97 39.09
C ARG A 12 -32.66 -44.47 38.74
N HIS A 13 -31.41 -44.99 38.66
CA HIS A 13 -30.84 -46.35 38.72
C HIS A 13 -30.70 -47.06 37.35
N ALA A 14 -29.54 -47.60 36.93
CA ALA A 14 -28.45 -48.26 37.65
C ALA A 14 -27.04 -47.89 37.07
N ARG A 15 -26.04 -47.56 37.91
CA ARG A 15 -24.86 -48.38 38.30
C ARG A 15 -24.05 -49.02 37.15
N GLY A 16 -22.86 -48.46 36.92
CA GLY A 16 -21.56 -49.14 37.01
C GLY A 16 -21.12 -50.02 35.84
N PHE A 17 -20.05 -49.62 35.14
CA PHE A 17 -18.91 -50.49 34.82
C PHE A 17 -17.69 -49.62 34.50
N GLU A 18 -16.59 -49.90 35.20
CA GLU A 18 -15.24 -49.34 35.04
C GLU A 18 -14.34 -50.43 34.38
N PRO A 19 -13.01 -50.24 34.14
CA PRO A 19 -12.40 -50.38 32.81
C PRO A 19 -11.30 -51.47 32.70
N ALA A 20 -10.95 -51.90 31.49
CA ALA A 20 -9.67 -52.57 31.11
C ALA A 20 -9.66 -52.72 29.56
N GLN A 21 -8.59 -52.65 28.78
CA GLN A 21 -7.17 -53.04 28.91
C GLN A 21 -6.31 -52.11 27.99
N ARG A 22 -5.13 -51.59 28.39
CA ARG A 22 -3.75 -52.13 28.21
C ARG A 22 -3.58 -52.93 26.90
N TRP A 23 -2.62 -52.64 26.00
CA TRP A 23 -1.15 -52.72 26.06
C TRP A 23 -0.53 -51.71 25.05
N GLY A 24 0.71 -51.23 25.07
CA GLY A 24 1.92 -51.50 25.81
C GLY A 24 3.06 -50.66 25.18
N ILE A 25 3.88 -50.05 26.03
CA ILE A 25 5.04 -49.20 25.76
C ILE A 25 6.22 -50.06 25.27
N ILE A 26 7.03 -49.60 24.30
CA ILE A 26 8.51 -49.65 24.39
C ILE A 26 9.11 -48.37 23.78
N LEU A 27 9.85 -47.66 24.64
CA LEU A 27 10.79 -46.56 24.40
C LEU A 27 12.15 -47.13 23.95
N PHE A 28 12.96 -46.41 23.17
CA PHE A 28 14.39 -46.22 23.52
C PHE A 28 15.00 -44.98 22.86
N ARG A 29 15.80 -44.28 23.67
CA ARG A 29 16.57 -43.06 23.39
C ARG A 29 18.01 -43.43 23.05
N ALA A 30 18.60 -42.68 22.12
CA ALA A 30 19.97 -42.12 22.05
C ALA A 30 21.22 -42.99 22.36
N ILE A 31 22.29 -42.82 21.55
CA ILE A 31 23.54 -42.09 21.88
C ILE A 31 24.56 -42.19 20.72
N ALA A 32 25.40 -41.15 20.62
CA ALA A 32 26.44 -40.86 19.64
C ALA A 32 27.76 -41.67 19.78
N LEU A 33 28.66 -41.41 18.82
CA LEU A 33 30.15 -41.52 18.78
C LEU A 33 30.75 -42.59 17.85
N GLY A 34 31.47 -42.09 16.84
CA GLY A 34 32.94 -42.24 16.81
C GLY A 34 33.60 -43.12 15.74
N LYS A 35 34.54 -42.49 15.00
CA LYS A 35 35.75 -43.02 14.32
C LYS A 35 35.55 -43.90 13.06
N GLN A 36 36.07 -43.55 11.89
CA GLN A 36 37.45 -43.32 11.37
C GLN A 36 38.04 -44.56 10.67
N GLU A 37 38.60 -44.30 9.47
CA GLU A 37 39.58 -45.10 8.71
C GLU A 37 39.07 -46.43 8.11
N GLY A 38 39.44 -46.89 6.93
CA GLY A 38 40.44 -46.47 5.95
C GLY A 38 40.83 -47.69 5.10
N LEU A 39 41.12 -47.47 3.81
CA LEU A 39 41.99 -48.26 2.93
C LEU A 39 41.58 -49.69 2.49
N GLY A 40 41.68 -49.92 1.17
CA GLY A 40 41.75 -51.27 0.59
C GLY A 40 41.68 -51.32 -0.93
N LYS A 41 42.83 -51.09 -1.60
CA LYS A 41 43.04 -51.14 -3.05
C LYS A 41 43.08 -52.57 -3.63
N GLY A 42 42.71 -52.68 -4.91
CA GLY A 42 43.29 -53.61 -5.91
C GLY A 42 42.67 -55.01 -5.96
N SER A 43 42.51 -55.69 -7.09
CA SER A 43 43.13 -55.55 -8.41
C SER A 43 42.38 -56.40 -9.47
N ARG A 44 42.68 -56.10 -10.73
CA ARG A 44 42.16 -56.62 -12.02
C ARG A 44 42.37 -58.13 -12.23
N VAL A 45 41.45 -58.81 -12.94
CA VAL A 45 41.76 -59.70 -14.09
C VAL A 45 40.56 -59.75 -15.05
N SER A 46 40.85 -59.68 -16.36
CA SER A 46 39.95 -59.74 -17.51
C SER A 46 39.60 -61.17 -17.95
N ALA A 47 38.36 -61.40 -18.42
CA ALA A 47 38.11 -62.28 -19.58
C ALA A 47 36.68 -62.06 -20.13
N ARG A 48 36.60 -61.65 -21.41
CA ARG A 48 35.39 -61.58 -22.22
C ARG A 48 34.84 -62.98 -22.50
N ARG A 49 33.52 -63.17 -22.41
CA ARG A 49 32.72 -63.98 -23.34
C ARG A 49 31.25 -63.54 -23.28
N GLN A 50 30.84 -62.80 -24.33
CA GLN A 50 29.45 -62.65 -24.79
C GLN A 50 28.92 -64.04 -25.17
N SER A 51 27.63 -64.40 -25.14
CA SER A 51 26.36 -63.68 -25.28
C SER A 51 25.22 -64.59 -24.74
N TRP A 52 23.98 -64.12 -24.89
CA TRP A 52 22.67 -64.80 -24.78
C TRP A 52 21.89 -64.55 -23.48
N TRP A 53 21.33 -63.34 -23.33
CA TRP A 53 20.13 -63.12 -22.49
C TRP A 53 19.15 -62.17 -23.18
N ILE A 54 17.89 -62.64 -23.24
CA ILE A 54 16.69 -62.00 -23.78
C ILE A 54 16.32 -60.78 -22.91
N PRO A 55 15.89 -59.64 -23.46
CA PRO A 55 15.64 -58.43 -22.68
C PRO A 55 14.34 -58.54 -21.88
N LEU A 56 14.43 -58.29 -20.57
CA LEU A 56 13.28 -57.89 -19.74
C LEU A 56 12.83 -56.50 -20.18
N PHE A 57 11.59 -56.39 -20.68
CA PHE A 57 10.91 -55.11 -20.82
C PHE A 57 10.61 -54.53 -19.43
N VAL A 58 11.41 -53.56 -19.00
CA VAL A 58 11.06 -52.68 -17.87
C VAL A 58 10.18 -51.57 -18.43
N LEU A 59 8.89 -51.62 -18.11
CA LEU A 59 7.94 -50.54 -18.35
C LEU A 59 8.34 -49.37 -17.43
N ALA A 60 9.14 -48.44 -17.95
CA ALA A 60 9.43 -47.19 -17.26
C ALA A 60 8.16 -46.34 -17.24
N LEU A 61 7.40 -46.40 -16.14
CA LEU A 61 6.43 -45.35 -15.82
C LEU A 61 7.23 -44.06 -15.61
N THR A 62 7.28 -43.21 -16.62
CA THR A 62 7.63 -41.81 -16.44
C THR A 62 6.50 -41.17 -15.65
N LEU A 63 6.60 -41.19 -14.32
CA LEU A 63 5.94 -40.23 -13.47
C LEU A 63 6.50 -38.86 -13.86
N THR A 64 5.83 -38.18 -14.79
CA THR A 64 5.94 -36.74 -14.91
C THR A 64 5.41 -36.18 -13.60
N SER A 65 6.33 -35.94 -12.65
CA SER A 65 6.03 -35.06 -11.53
C SER A 65 5.71 -33.71 -12.15
N LEU A 66 4.42 -33.40 -12.30
CA LEU A 66 3.99 -32.02 -12.39
C LEU A 66 4.62 -31.33 -11.18
N PRO A 67 5.43 -30.27 -11.35
CA PRO A 67 5.87 -29.52 -10.19
C PRO A 67 4.59 -29.06 -9.48
N ALA A 68 4.40 -29.53 -8.25
CA ALA A 68 3.47 -28.88 -7.36
C ALA A 68 4.03 -27.48 -7.17
N SER A 69 3.52 -26.52 -7.94
CA SER A 69 3.86 -25.12 -7.81
C SER A 69 3.42 -24.70 -6.41
N THR A 70 4.33 -24.75 -5.44
CA THR A 70 4.18 -24.01 -4.21
C THR A 70 4.36 -22.54 -4.60
N ALA A 71 3.31 -21.93 -5.13
CA ALA A 71 3.23 -20.49 -5.24
C ALA A 71 3.42 -19.96 -3.82
N SER A 72 4.56 -19.37 -3.50
CA SER A 72 4.72 -18.61 -2.26
C SER A 72 3.81 -17.39 -2.37
N ALA A 73 3.31 -16.82 -1.26
CA ALA A 73 2.58 -15.55 -1.28
C ALA A 73 3.38 -14.44 -2.01
N ALA A 74 4.72 -14.57 -2.05
CA ALA A 74 5.62 -13.73 -2.84
C ALA A 74 5.36 -13.73 -4.36
N THR A 75 4.63 -14.70 -4.91
CA THR A 75 4.30 -14.83 -6.35
C THR A 75 2.91 -14.31 -6.73
N VAL A 76 2.07 -13.93 -5.75
CA VAL A 76 0.72 -13.41 -6.00
C VAL A 76 0.83 -11.97 -6.50
N GLU A 77 0.17 -11.67 -7.62
CA GLU A 77 0.23 -10.31 -8.18
C GLU A 77 -0.38 -9.27 -7.21
N PRO A 78 0.13 -8.03 -7.23
CA PRO A 78 -0.52 -6.88 -6.60
C PRO A 78 -2.04 -6.87 -6.77
N GLY A 79 -2.78 -6.72 -5.68
CA GLY A 79 -4.24 -6.65 -5.70
C GLY A 79 -4.98 -7.99 -5.82
N ARG A 80 -4.26 -9.13 -5.78
CA ARG A 80 -4.86 -10.48 -5.82
C ARG A 80 -4.96 -11.19 -4.47
N LEU A 81 -4.30 -10.64 -3.45
CA LEU A 81 -4.21 -11.24 -2.12
C LEU A 81 -5.45 -10.88 -1.28
N LEU A 82 -6.06 -11.89 -0.68
CA LEU A 82 -7.26 -11.79 0.16
C LEU A 82 -7.04 -12.48 1.50
N ALA A 83 -7.60 -11.91 2.57
CA ALA A 83 -7.91 -12.63 3.78
C ALA A 83 -9.35 -13.13 3.70
N TYR A 84 -9.63 -14.34 4.18
CA TYR A 84 -10.99 -14.85 4.27
C TYR A 84 -11.19 -15.74 5.49
N ILE A 85 -12.43 -15.79 5.98
CA ILE A 85 -12.85 -16.66 7.09
C ILE A 85 -13.75 -17.73 6.51
N ASP A 86 -13.39 -18.98 6.74
CA ASP A 86 -14.19 -20.12 6.30
C ASP A 86 -15.32 -20.45 7.29
N ARG A 87 -16.18 -21.40 6.89
CA ARG A 87 -17.31 -21.88 7.69
C ARG A 87 -16.89 -22.49 9.03
N ASP A 88 -15.66 -22.99 9.12
CA ASP A 88 -15.11 -23.58 10.34
C ASP A 88 -14.51 -22.50 11.27
N ARG A 89 -14.66 -21.22 10.90
CA ARG A 89 -14.12 -20.04 11.60
C ARG A 89 -12.61 -20.02 11.66
N THR A 90 -11.98 -20.54 10.61
CA THR A 90 -10.54 -20.49 10.41
C THR A 90 -10.20 -19.28 9.55
N LEU A 91 -9.15 -18.55 9.92
CA LEU A 91 -8.64 -17.42 9.14
C LEU A 91 -7.59 -17.92 8.14
N TRP A 92 -7.77 -17.53 6.89
CA TRP A 92 -6.92 -17.88 5.76
C TRP A 92 -6.44 -16.63 5.05
N ILE A 93 -5.32 -16.78 4.36
CA ILE A 93 -4.89 -15.88 3.29
C ILE A 93 -4.81 -16.67 1.98
N GLY A 94 -5.09 -16.05 0.85
CA GLY A 94 -5.04 -16.73 -0.45
C GLY A 94 -5.11 -15.78 -1.63
N ASP A 95 -4.97 -16.35 -2.82
CA ASP A 95 -5.23 -15.63 -4.07
C ASP A 95 -6.72 -15.62 -4.41
N ASP A 96 -7.09 -14.70 -5.28
CA ASP A 96 -8.47 -14.51 -5.75
C ASP A 96 -9.02 -15.57 -6.69
N GLN A 97 -8.22 -16.55 -7.11
CA GLN A 97 -8.70 -17.70 -7.89
C GLN A 97 -8.93 -18.95 -7.03
N GLY A 98 -8.42 -18.95 -5.80
CA GLY A 98 -8.38 -20.12 -4.94
C GLY A 98 -7.29 -21.12 -5.31
N ASN A 99 -6.32 -20.73 -6.16
CA ASN A 99 -5.23 -21.63 -6.58
C ASN A 99 -4.20 -21.81 -5.46
N TRP A 100 -4.00 -20.78 -4.65
CA TRP A 100 -3.13 -20.77 -3.50
C TRP A 100 -3.87 -20.25 -2.25
N ARG A 101 -3.63 -20.92 -1.12
CA ARG A 101 -4.09 -20.51 0.19
C ARG A 101 -3.17 -20.98 1.30
N GLN A 102 -3.19 -20.27 2.41
CA GLN A 102 -2.43 -20.56 3.61
C GLN A 102 -3.27 -20.29 4.85
N GLN A 103 -3.28 -21.27 5.76
CA GLN A 103 -3.99 -21.16 7.03
C GLN A 103 -3.20 -20.26 7.98
N LEU A 104 -3.88 -19.30 8.63
CA LEU A 104 -3.24 -18.41 9.61
C LEU A 104 -3.53 -18.82 11.06
N THR A 105 -4.75 -19.30 11.35
CA THR A 105 -5.16 -19.67 12.71
C THR A 105 -5.45 -21.16 12.82
N ASN A 106 -5.22 -21.75 14.00
CA ASN A 106 -5.51 -23.16 14.27
C ASN A 106 -6.18 -23.31 15.64
N GLY A 107 -7.21 -24.16 15.72
CA GLY A 107 -7.90 -24.49 16.98
C GLY A 107 -8.65 -23.34 17.66
N VAL A 108 -8.85 -22.21 16.97
CA VAL A 108 -9.58 -21.04 17.49
C VAL A 108 -10.71 -20.65 16.57
N ALA A 109 -11.80 -20.18 17.16
CA ALA A 109 -13.00 -19.76 16.47
C ALA A 109 -12.94 -18.26 16.15
N VAL A 110 -12.46 -17.92 14.95
CA VAL A 110 -12.35 -16.52 14.49
C VAL A 110 -13.75 -15.94 14.24
N THR A 111 -13.97 -14.73 14.75
CA THR A 111 -15.25 -13.98 14.63
C THR A 111 -15.13 -12.73 13.78
N GLY A 112 -13.91 -12.28 13.50
CA GLY A 112 -13.65 -11.15 12.61
C GLY A 112 -12.16 -10.94 12.40
N ALA A 113 -11.80 -10.26 11.33
CA ALA A 113 -10.43 -9.90 11.01
C ALA A 113 -10.38 -8.53 10.32
N VAL A 114 -9.26 -7.82 10.50
CA VAL A 114 -8.99 -6.51 9.92
C VAL A 114 -7.53 -6.41 9.52
N TRP A 115 -7.28 -5.95 8.31
CA TRP A 115 -5.94 -5.71 7.78
C TRP A 115 -5.28 -4.51 8.47
N SER A 116 -3.96 -4.58 8.68
CA SER A 116 -3.17 -3.38 8.92
C SER A 116 -3.20 -2.48 7.68
N GLY A 117 -3.14 -1.16 7.87
CA GLY A 117 -3.24 -0.21 6.75
C GLY A 117 -2.13 -0.36 5.70
N ASP A 118 -0.98 -0.91 6.09
CA ASP A 118 0.15 -1.24 5.21
C ASP A 118 0.02 -2.64 4.54
N GLY A 119 -1.03 -3.40 4.87
CA GLY A 119 -1.33 -4.70 4.26
C GLY A 119 -0.39 -5.85 4.64
N ASP A 120 0.50 -5.66 5.61
CA ASP A 120 1.49 -6.67 6.01
C ASP A 120 0.98 -7.60 7.14
N ARG A 121 -0.09 -7.19 7.84
CA ARG A 121 -0.59 -7.89 9.04
C ARG A 121 -2.11 -7.94 9.10
N LEU A 122 -2.62 -8.83 9.93
CA LEU A 122 -4.03 -8.95 10.27
C LEU A 122 -4.19 -8.93 11.79
N ALA A 123 -5.08 -8.09 12.30
CA ALA A 123 -5.64 -8.31 13.63
C ALA A 123 -6.91 -9.15 13.48
N TYR A 124 -7.15 -10.06 14.41
CA TYR A 124 -8.34 -10.90 14.39
C TYR A 124 -8.94 -11.05 15.77
N THR A 125 -10.25 -11.24 15.84
CA THR A 125 -10.96 -11.58 17.06
C THR A 125 -11.34 -13.05 17.04
N PHE A 126 -11.21 -13.73 18.17
CA PHE A 126 -11.62 -15.12 18.31
C PHE A 126 -12.22 -15.39 19.68
N LEU A 127 -12.98 -16.48 19.79
CA LEU A 127 -13.55 -16.92 21.06
C LEU A 127 -12.62 -17.88 21.79
N ARG A 128 -12.39 -17.60 23.07
CA ARG A 128 -11.77 -18.52 24.04
C ARG A 128 -12.62 -18.55 25.31
N ASP A 129 -13.05 -19.76 25.70
CA ASP A 129 -13.88 -19.98 26.88
C ASP A 129 -15.12 -19.06 26.93
N GLY A 130 -15.73 -18.81 25.77
CA GLY A 130 -16.90 -17.93 25.62
C GLY A 130 -16.62 -16.43 25.66
N ARG A 131 -15.35 -16.01 25.73
CA ARG A 131 -14.92 -14.59 25.73
C ARG A 131 -14.18 -14.25 24.44
N SER A 132 -14.32 -12.99 24.00
CA SER A 132 -13.57 -12.48 22.85
C SER A 132 -12.14 -12.12 23.23
N VAL A 133 -11.21 -12.55 22.39
CA VAL A 133 -9.77 -12.30 22.51
C VAL A 133 -9.27 -11.73 21.18
N VAL A 134 -8.36 -10.77 21.26
CA VAL A 134 -7.70 -10.18 20.09
C VAL A 134 -6.38 -10.90 19.86
N GLY A 135 -6.17 -11.34 18.63
CA GLY A 135 -4.92 -11.87 18.12
C GLY A 135 -4.36 -11.01 16.99
N LEU A 136 -3.08 -11.22 16.72
CA LEU A 136 -2.30 -10.62 15.66
C LEU A 136 -1.73 -11.74 14.79
N ALA A 137 -1.75 -11.55 13.47
CA ALA A 137 -1.18 -12.47 12.50
C ALA A 137 -0.29 -11.70 11.52
N ARG A 138 0.88 -12.29 11.24
CA ARG A 138 1.76 -11.94 10.13
C ARG A 138 1.90 -13.19 9.26
N PHE A 139 1.87 -13.05 7.94
CA PHE A 139 1.81 -14.19 7.02
C PHE A 139 3.07 -14.38 6.16
N LEU A 140 3.99 -13.41 6.18
CA LEU A 140 5.26 -13.47 5.42
C LEU A 140 6.49 -13.27 6.33
N PRO A 141 7.58 -14.03 6.12
CA PRO A 141 7.73 -15.12 5.13
C PRO A 141 6.96 -16.39 5.51
N GLU A 142 6.66 -16.59 6.80
CA GLU A 142 5.83 -17.69 7.32
C GLU A 142 4.75 -17.15 8.28
N PRO A 143 3.62 -17.85 8.45
CA PRO A 143 2.56 -17.45 9.35
C PRO A 143 3.01 -17.51 10.81
N VAL A 144 2.94 -16.36 11.47
CA VAL A 144 3.14 -16.23 12.90
C VAL A 144 1.90 -15.57 13.49
N THR A 145 1.35 -16.19 14.53
CA THR A 145 0.25 -15.60 15.30
C THR A 145 0.70 -15.29 16.72
N ARG A 146 0.16 -14.21 17.27
CA ARG A 146 0.35 -13.78 18.66
C ARG A 146 -1.00 -13.45 19.26
N GLU A 147 -1.25 -13.94 20.45
CA GLU A 147 -2.40 -13.51 21.25
C GLU A 147 -2.04 -12.24 22.00
N LEU A 148 -2.92 -11.25 21.96
CA LEU A 148 -2.71 -9.97 22.65
C LEU A 148 -3.42 -9.94 23.99
N GLY A 149 -4.69 -10.33 24.03
CA GLY A 149 -5.47 -10.33 25.27
C GLY A 149 -6.98 -10.23 25.03
N PRO A 150 -7.78 -10.23 26.12
CA PRO A 150 -9.23 -10.08 26.02
C PRO A 150 -9.58 -8.73 25.38
N GLY A 151 -10.56 -8.76 24.49
CA GLY A 151 -11.02 -7.54 23.84
C GLY A 151 -11.75 -7.77 22.52
N ILE A 152 -12.23 -6.66 21.95
CA ILE A 152 -13.07 -6.59 20.77
C ILE A 152 -12.73 -5.32 19.96
N HIS A 153 -13.32 -5.18 18.75
CA HIS A 153 -13.19 -4.00 17.89
C HIS A 153 -11.72 -3.59 17.61
N PRO A 154 -10.87 -4.48 17.09
CA PRO A 154 -9.52 -4.10 16.67
C PRO A 154 -9.57 -3.05 15.56
N ALA A 155 -8.76 -2.00 15.69
CA ALA A 155 -8.65 -0.90 14.72
C ALA A 155 -7.17 -0.58 14.49
N TRP A 156 -6.72 -0.68 13.23
CA TRP A 156 -5.36 -0.32 12.83
C TRP A 156 -5.27 1.15 12.43
N SER A 157 -4.12 1.76 12.71
CA SER A 157 -3.73 3.00 12.06
C SER A 157 -3.46 2.75 10.57
N TRP A 158 -3.71 3.78 9.74
CA TRP A 158 -3.56 3.71 8.28
C TRP A 158 -2.15 3.36 7.82
N ASP A 159 -1.16 3.63 8.67
CA ASP A 159 0.24 3.35 8.43
C ASP A 159 0.71 1.98 8.92
N GLY A 160 -0.17 1.22 9.58
CA GLY A 160 0.16 -0.09 10.17
C GLY A 160 1.07 -0.06 11.41
N ARG A 161 1.37 1.10 12.00
CA ARG A 161 2.23 1.20 13.20
C ARG A 161 1.53 0.80 14.49
N TRP A 162 0.25 1.11 14.61
CA TRP A 162 -0.51 0.98 15.85
C TRP A 162 -1.77 0.16 15.64
N LEU A 163 -2.04 -0.72 16.60
CA LEU A 163 -3.30 -1.42 16.72
C LEU A 163 -3.94 -1.03 18.05
N ALA A 164 -5.18 -0.57 18.00
CA ALA A 164 -6.01 -0.36 19.18
C ALA A 164 -7.11 -1.42 19.26
N TYR A 165 -7.52 -1.78 20.46
CA TYR A 165 -8.69 -2.63 20.70
C TYR A 165 -9.34 -2.30 22.04
N VAL A 166 -10.60 -2.70 22.22
CA VAL A 166 -11.38 -2.39 23.41
C VAL A 166 -11.47 -3.60 24.32
N ASN A 167 -11.06 -3.44 25.59
CA ASN A 167 -11.27 -4.41 26.65
C ASN A 167 -12.11 -3.79 27.76
N GLU A 168 -13.37 -4.21 27.91
CA GLU A 168 -14.30 -3.69 28.93
C GLU A 168 -14.36 -2.15 28.96
N GLY A 169 -14.44 -1.51 27.79
CA GLY A 169 -14.46 -0.05 27.63
C GLY A 169 -13.09 0.63 27.75
N THR A 170 -12.05 -0.10 28.14
CA THR A 170 -10.67 0.36 28.12
C THR A 170 -10.11 0.24 26.71
N VAL A 171 -9.49 1.29 26.19
CA VAL A 171 -8.70 1.21 24.95
C VAL A 171 -7.30 0.70 25.26
N GLN A 172 -6.94 -0.42 24.67
CA GLN A 172 -5.60 -0.98 24.64
C GLN A 172 -4.93 -0.57 23.34
N VAL A 173 -3.70 -0.07 23.39
CA VAL A 173 -2.90 0.27 22.21
C VAL A 173 -1.61 -0.55 22.26
N VAL A 174 -1.32 -1.23 21.16
CA VAL A 174 -0.08 -1.98 20.96
C VAL A 174 0.62 -1.49 19.70
N ASN A 175 1.94 -1.68 19.63
CA ASN A 175 2.67 -1.50 18.40
C ASN A 175 2.35 -2.63 17.40
N ARG A 176 2.88 -2.52 16.18
CA ARG A 176 2.64 -3.49 15.10
C ARG A 176 3.07 -4.93 15.41
N ASP A 177 3.94 -5.14 16.39
CA ASP A 177 4.42 -6.46 16.85
C ASP A 177 3.64 -6.99 18.06
N GLY A 178 2.65 -6.24 18.54
CA GLY A 178 1.79 -6.60 19.66
C GLY A 178 2.37 -6.23 21.03
N GLU A 179 3.43 -5.42 21.08
CA GLU A 179 3.95 -4.91 22.35
C GLU A 179 3.05 -3.79 22.89
N PRO A 180 2.70 -3.79 24.19
CA PRO A 180 1.93 -2.72 24.82
C PRO A 180 2.57 -1.35 24.61
N ALA A 181 1.77 -0.39 24.15
CA ALA A 181 2.19 0.99 23.92
C ALA A 181 1.39 2.01 24.75
N GLY A 182 0.13 1.68 25.11
CA GLY A 182 -0.69 2.55 25.95
C GLY A 182 -2.02 1.91 26.35
N GLN A 183 -2.62 2.43 27.42
CA GLN A 183 -3.93 2.02 27.90
C GLN A 183 -4.73 3.24 28.35
N TYR A 184 -5.99 3.36 27.90
CA TYR A 184 -6.81 4.55 28.14
C TYR A 184 -8.23 4.16 28.60
N GLN A 185 -8.57 4.56 29.82
CA GLN A 185 -9.89 4.30 30.44
C GLN A 185 -10.92 5.34 29.98
N VAL A 186 -11.42 5.20 28.76
CA VAL A 186 -12.35 6.18 28.16
C VAL A 186 -13.78 5.67 28.00
N GLY A 187 -14.04 4.38 28.24
CA GLY A 187 -15.36 3.77 28.06
C GLY A 187 -15.74 3.58 26.59
N ALA A 188 -14.75 3.38 25.72
CA ALA A 188 -14.95 3.37 24.27
C ALA A 188 -15.76 2.17 23.77
N THR A 189 -16.53 2.40 22.71
CA THR A 189 -17.31 1.38 21.98
C THR A 189 -16.94 1.30 20.50
N SER A 190 -16.33 2.34 19.93
CA SER A 190 -15.79 2.35 18.57
C SER A 190 -14.50 3.16 18.53
N LEU A 191 -13.63 2.85 17.58
CA LEU A 191 -12.27 3.37 17.46
C LEU A 191 -11.96 3.73 16.00
N VAL A 192 -11.44 4.93 15.75
CA VAL A 192 -10.97 5.36 14.42
C VAL A 192 -9.69 6.18 14.58
N TRP A 193 -8.62 5.78 13.90
CA TRP A 193 -7.34 6.47 13.92
C TRP A 193 -7.34 7.71 13.03
N SER A 194 -6.64 8.77 13.47
CA SER A 194 -6.20 9.82 12.56
C SER A 194 -5.28 9.21 11.50
N PRO A 195 -5.25 9.74 10.26
CA PRO A 195 -4.49 9.07 9.21
C PRO A 195 -2.99 8.97 9.54
N ASP A 196 -2.41 9.96 10.20
CA ASP A 196 -1.02 9.89 10.67
C ASP A 196 -0.76 8.94 11.87
N GLY A 197 -1.81 8.38 12.48
CA GLY A 197 -1.70 7.51 13.65
C GLY A 197 -1.30 8.21 14.95
N ARG A 198 -1.33 9.55 15.01
CA ARG A 198 -1.02 10.32 16.24
C ARG A 198 -2.20 10.33 17.22
N TYR A 199 -3.40 10.50 16.70
CA TYR A 199 -4.63 10.58 17.48
C TYR A 199 -5.50 9.36 17.24
N LEU A 200 -6.19 8.94 18.30
CA LEU A 200 -7.21 7.89 18.24
C LEU A 200 -8.54 8.48 18.66
N GLY A 201 -9.48 8.58 17.73
CA GLY A 201 -10.85 8.96 18.02
C GLY A 201 -11.63 7.78 18.60
N PHE A 202 -12.59 8.07 19.47
CA PHE A 202 -13.48 7.06 20.04
C PHE A 202 -14.89 7.60 20.23
N THR A 203 -15.87 6.71 20.24
CA THR A 203 -17.22 7.00 20.77
C THR A 203 -17.48 6.22 22.04
N ARG A 204 -18.35 6.74 22.90
CA ARG A 204 -18.88 6.04 24.07
C ARG A 204 -20.34 6.38 24.34
N PRO A 205 -21.08 5.51 25.06
CA PRO A 205 -22.43 5.83 25.51
C PRO A 205 -22.46 7.09 26.38
N THR A 206 -23.50 7.90 26.25
CA THR A 206 -23.72 9.10 27.09
C THR A 206 -24.13 8.77 28.53
N GLY A 207 -24.39 7.49 28.83
CA GLY A 207 -24.98 7.04 30.10
C GLY A 207 -26.50 7.22 30.19
N VAL A 208 -27.13 7.86 29.20
CA VAL A 208 -28.58 7.95 29.07
C VAL A 208 -29.05 6.75 28.22
N PRO A 209 -30.03 5.95 28.68
CA PRO A 209 -30.59 4.89 27.85
C PRO A 209 -31.21 5.47 26.58
N ASP A 210 -30.70 5.03 25.42
CA ASP A 210 -31.21 5.37 24.11
C ASP A 210 -31.61 4.05 23.42
N TYR A 211 -32.87 3.95 23.01
CA TYR A 211 -33.46 2.76 22.40
C TYR A 211 -33.63 2.90 20.89
N THR A 212 -33.03 3.93 20.29
CA THR A 212 -33.03 4.12 18.85
C THR A 212 -31.96 3.26 18.18
N ASP A 213 -32.16 2.96 16.89
CA ASP A 213 -31.15 2.30 16.07
C ASP A 213 -29.94 3.21 15.76
N CYS A 214 -30.00 4.49 16.14
CA CYS A 214 -28.94 5.47 15.92
C CYS A 214 -28.74 6.34 17.17
N PRO A 215 -28.09 5.79 18.22
CA PRO A 215 -28.03 6.43 19.52
C PRO A 215 -27.13 7.67 19.54
N VAL A 216 -27.41 8.60 20.45
CA VAL A 216 -26.50 9.71 20.76
C VAL A 216 -25.31 9.20 21.57
N LEU A 217 -24.11 9.47 21.07
CA LEU A 217 -22.83 9.07 21.66
C LEU A 217 -22.01 10.31 22.04
N GLU A 218 -21.09 10.15 23.00
CA GLU A 218 -20.00 11.11 23.20
C GLU A 218 -18.84 10.73 22.28
N LEU A 219 -18.41 11.69 21.45
CA LEU A 219 -17.24 11.60 20.60
C LEU A 219 -16.04 12.22 21.32
N GLY A 220 -14.96 11.47 21.43
CA GLY A 220 -13.70 11.94 22.01
C GLY A 220 -12.48 11.50 21.22
N TRP A 221 -11.31 11.90 21.71
CA TRP A 221 -10.02 11.53 21.16
C TRP A 221 -8.97 11.32 22.24
N VAL A 222 -7.95 10.55 21.88
CA VAL A 222 -6.74 10.27 22.65
C VAL A 222 -5.54 10.75 21.81
N ASP A 223 -4.65 11.55 22.40
CA ASP A 223 -3.34 11.85 21.83
C ASP A 223 -2.32 10.83 22.36
N LEU A 224 -1.78 9.99 21.48
CA LEU A 224 -0.82 8.97 21.90
C LEU A 224 0.48 9.56 22.43
N ALA A 225 0.87 10.76 21.97
CA ALA A 225 2.15 11.35 22.35
C ALA A 225 2.13 11.85 23.80
N SER A 226 1.01 12.45 24.22
CA SER A 226 0.85 13.04 25.56
C SER A 226 0.02 12.18 26.53
N GLY A 227 -0.73 11.22 26.00
CA GLY A 227 -1.75 10.47 26.74
C GLY A 227 -3.01 11.28 27.05
N GLN A 228 -3.13 12.51 26.53
CA GLN A 228 -4.28 13.36 26.76
C GLN A 228 -5.55 12.76 26.15
N THR A 229 -6.64 12.79 26.91
CA THR A 229 -7.97 12.39 26.45
C THR A 229 -8.96 13.54 26.57
N ARG A 230 -9.80 13.77 25.56
CA ARG A 230 -10.87 14.79 25.62
C ARG A 230 -12.14 14.32 24.93
N ILE A 231 -13.29 14.75 25.44
CA ILE A 231 -14.57 14.68 24.74
C ILE A 231 -14.70 15.94 23.88
N ALA A 232 -14.94 15.74 22.59
CA ALA A 232 -15.03 16.77 21.58
C ALA A 232 -16.48 17.23 21.35
N ALA A 233 -17.42 16.28 21.29
CA ALA A 233 -18.80 16.56 20.94
C ALA A 233 -19.75 15.43 21.37
N ARG A 234 -21.06 15.68 21.23
CA ARG A 234 -22.07 14.63 21.13
C ARG A 234 -22.41 14.41 19.66
N SER A 235 -22.44 13.16 19.22
CA SER A 235 -22.62 12.78 17.82
C SER A 235 -23.57 11.61 17.65
N PHE A 236 -23.98 11.38 16.41
CA PHE A 236 -24.67 10.15 16.00
C PHE A 236 -23.69 9.20 15.31
N GLY A 237 -23.82 7.90 15.58
CA GLY A 237 -23.20 6.83 14.78
C GLY A 237 -21.69 6.89 14.62
N THR A 238 -21.24 6.56 13.41
CA THR A 238 -19.83 6.58 13.00
C THR A 238 -19.30 8.00 12.80
N PHE A 239 -17.98 8.14 12.82
CA PHE A 239 -17.26 9.38 12.63
C PHE A 239 -15.98 9.10 11.83
N ALA A 240 -15.36 10.14 11.29
CA ALA A 240 -14.15 10.02 10.48
C ALA A 240 -13.12 11.06 10.89
N TRP A 241 -11.86 10.84 10.54
CA TRP A 241 -10.83 11.87 10.58
C TRP A 241 -10.65 12.50 9.21
N ALA A 242 -10.48 13.81 9.17
CA ALA A 242 -10.05 14.50 7.97
C ALA A 242 -8.63 14.06 7.57
N GLY A 243 -8.33 14.17 6.28
CA GLY A 243 -7.02 13.83 5.73
C GLY A 243 -5.94 14.83 6.07
N ASP A 244 -6.12 15.71 7.05
CA ASP A 244 -5.05 16.48 7.69
C ASP A 244 -4.62 15.88 9.05
N SER A 245 -5.34 14.88 9.56
CA SER A 245 -5.14 14.26 10.88
C SER A 245 -5.44 15.16 12.08
N LEU A 246 -6.01 16.35 11.87
CA LEU A 246 -6.29 17.31 12.94
C LEU A 246 -7.79 17.52 13.17
N ARG A 247 -8.64 17.21 12.19
CA ARG A 247 -10.08 17.40 12.30
C ARG A 247 -10.83 16.06 12.45
N LEU A 248 -11.67 15.97 13.47
CA LEU A 248 -12.72 14.96 13.60
C LEU A 248 -13.96 15.44 12.83
N LEU A 249 -14.51 14.58 11.98
CA LEU A 249 -15.72 14.78 11.19
C LEU A 249 -16.83 13.93 11.77
N TYR A 250 -18.01 14.51 12.01
CA TYR A 250 -19.11 13.80 12.67
C TYR A 250 -20.48 14.41 12.36
N ALA A 251 -21.53 13.61 12.52
CA ALA A 251 -22.90 14.10 12.56
C ALA A 251 -23.23 14.62 13.96
N SER A 252 -23.55 15.91 14.09
CA SER A 252 -23.79 16.55 15.39
C SER A 252 -25.12 16.14 16.00
N ALA A 253 -25.13 15.80 17.29
CA ALA A 253 -26.37 15.51 18.02
C ALA A 253 -27.27 16.74 18.21
N ALA A 254 -26.74 17.95 18.00
CA ALA A 254 -27.49 19.19 18.20
C ALA A 254 -28.41 19.54 17.02
N ASP A 255 -27.97 19.29 15.79
CA ASP A 255 -28.70 19.67 14.57
C ASP A 255 -28.70 18.60 13.46
N ALA A 256 -28.13 17.42 13.72
CA ALA A 256 -28.00 16.30 12.80
C ALA A 256 -27.23 16.61 11.49
N THR A 257 -26.50 17.72 11.44
CA THR A 257 -25.66 18.08 10.28
C THR A 257 -24.21 17.67 10.47
N VAL A 258 -23.37 17.82 9.43
CA VAL A 258 -21.95 17.48 9.51
C VAL A 258 -21.13 18.61 10.12
N TRP A 259 -20.38 18.26 11.15
CA TRP A 259 -19.47 19.15 11.86
C TRP A 259 -18.03 18.66 11.79
N SER A 260 -17.11 19.60 11.95
CA SER A 260 -15.69 19.38 12.10
C SER A 260 -15.23 19.91 13.45
N TYR A 261 -14.46 19.13 14.19
CA TYR A 261 -13.78 19.53 15.44
C TYR A 261 -12.26 19.44 15.27
N ASN A 262 -11.54 20.54 15.45
CA ASN A 262 -10.08 20.57 15.41
C ASN A 262 -9.50 20.24 16.80
N VAL A 263 -8.65 19.21 16.87
CA VAL A 263 -8.12 18.70 18.15
C VAL A 263 -7.02 19.57 18.76
N GLN A 264 -6.35 20.40 17.98
CA GLN A 264 -5.32 21.32 18.48
C GLN A 264 -5.93 22.61 19.03
N SER A 265 -6.80 23.26 18.27
CA SER A 265 -7.44 24.51 18.69
C SER A 265 -8.64 24.28 19.61
N GLY A 266 -9.22 23.07 19.62
CA GLY A 266 -10.45 22.75 20.33
C GLY A 266 -11.71 23.38 19.72
N THR A 267 -11.63 23.86 18.48
CA THR A 267 -12.73 24.57 17.82
C THR A 267 -13.61 23.62 17.01
N ALA A 268 -14.93 23.76 17.17
CA ALA A 268 -15.94 23.05 16.37
C ALA A 268 -16.62 24.00 15.40
N ARG A 269 -16.92 23.54 14.18
CA ARG A 269 -17.76 24.27 13.22
C ARG A 269 -18.57 23.32 12.36
N ARG A 270 -19.78 23.74 11.97
CA ARG A 270 -20.54 23.08 10.91
C ARG A 270 -19.82 23.27 9.58
N ILE A 271 -19.74 22.21 8.78
CA ILE A 271 -19.06 22.23 7.47
C ILE A 271 -20.02 22.01 6.29
N THR A 272 -21.22 21.51 6.54
CA THR A 272 -22.32 21.46 5.57
C THR A 272 -23.67 21.45 6.29
N ASN A 273 -24.74 21.87 5.61
CA ASN A 273 -26.12 21.80 6.11
C ASN A 273 -26.83 20.47 5.76
N ARG A 274 -26.11 19.50 5.20
CA ARG A 274 -26.61 18.17 4.82
C ARG A 274 -26.77 17.25 6.03
N PHE A 275 -27.63 16.24 5.89
CA PHE A 275 -27.99 15.32 6.97
C PHE A 275 -27.44 13.92 6.68
N PRO A 276 -26.23 13.60 7.17
CA PRO A 276 -25.66 12.27 6.97
C PRO A 276 -26.49 11.20 7.70
N ASN A 277 -26.45 9.96 7.19
CA ASN A 277 -26.86 8.78 7.94
C ASN A 277 -25.63 8.01 8.46
N PRO A 278 -25.02 8.42 9.59
CA PRO A 278 -23.78 7.82 10.10
C PRO A 278 -23.97 6.44 10.75
N CYS A 279 -25.20 5.98 10.92
CA CYS A 279 -25.51 4.74 11.64
C CYS A 279 -25.75 3.54 10.72
N SER A 280 -26.19 3.77 9.48
CA SER A 280 -26.43 2.70 8.51
C SER A 280 -25.96 3.02 7.10
N GLY A 281 -25.29 4.16 6.91
CA GLY A 281 -24.73 4.58 5.63
C GLY A 281 -23.23 4.87 5.76
N PRO A 282 -22.51 4.97 4.63
CA PRO A 282 -21.13 5.41 4.65
C PRO A 282 -21.02 6.78 5.31
N PHE A 283 -20.02 6.94 6.17
CA PHE A 283 -19.53 8.22 6.65
C PHE A 283 -18.01 8.10 6.74
N GLN A 284 -17.34 8.26 5.60
CA GLN A 284 -15.93 7.90 5.44
C GLN A 284 -15.18 8.91 4.59
N ILE A 285 -13.88 9.01 4.84
CA ILE A 285 -13.00 9.83 4.01
C ILE A 285 -12.56 9.05 2.78
N THR A 286 -12.37 9.73 1.65
CA THR A 286 -11.66 9.16 0.51
C THR A 286 -10.25 8.72 0.95
N PRO A 287 -9.71 7.62 0.39
CA PRO A 287 -8.37 7.18 0.77
C PRO A 287 -7.25 8.14 0.35
N ASP A 288 -7.52 9.14 -0.49
CA ASP A 288 -6.62 10.27 -0.76
C ASP A 288 -6.61 11.33 0.38
N GLY A 289 -7.54 11.24 1.33
CA GLY A 289 -7.70 12.16 2.46
C GLY A 289 -8.43 13.48 2.16
N GLN A 290 -8.87 13.72 0.93
CA GLN A 290 -9.31 15.06 0.50
C GLN A 290 -10.82 15.29 0.65
N ARG A 291 -11.64 14.24 0.64
CA ARG A 291 -13.11 14.36 0.54
C ARG A 291 -13.83 13.47 1.55
N LEU A 292 -14.90 13.98 2.14
CA LEU A 292 -15.83 13.20 2.96
C LEU A 292 -16.98 12.68 2.10
N LEU A 293 -17.29 11.39 2.23
CA LEU A 293 -18.42 10.72 1.57
C LEU A 293 -19.47 10.31 2.58
N PHE A 294 -20.73 10.65 2.29
CA PHE A 294 -21.88 10.18 3.05
C PHE A 294 -23.17 10.18 2.24
N LEU A 295 -24.18 9.45 2.72
CA LEU A 295 -25.54 9.48 2.15
C LEU A 295 -26.39 10.55 2.83
N ASP A 296 -27.09 11.37 2.03
CA ASP A 296 -28.01 12.40 2.53
C ASP A 296 -29.37 11.76 2.87
N PHE A 297 -29.64 11.64 4.17
CA PHE A 297 -30.83 10.95 4.68
C PHE A 297 -32.14 11.69 4.38
N ARG A 298 -32.11 13.02 4.28
CA ARG A 298 -33.34 13.79 4.03
C ARG A 298 -33.87 13.65 2.61
N ASN A 299 -33.03 13.24 1.66
CA ASN A 299 -33.40 13.10 0.26
C ASN A 299 -33.77 11.65 -0.11
N GLY A 300 -34.17 10.82 0.84
CA GLY A 300 -34.52 9.43 0.57
C GLY A 300 -33.38 8.43 0.77
N GLY A 301 -32.20 8.90 1.20
CA GLY A 301 -31.09 8.07 1.70
C GLY A 301 -30.22 7.41 0.63
N ASP A 302 -30.42 7.74 -0.63
CA ASP A 302 -29.72 7.21 -1.81
C ASP A 302 -28.82 8.25 -2.51
N ASP A 303 -28.94 9.53 -2.16
CA ASP A 303 -28.04 10.59 -2.61
C ASP A 303 -26.65 10.47 -1.97
N LEU A 304 -25.62 10.16 -2.77
CA LEU A 304 -24.23 10.22 -2.31
C LEU A 304 -23.71 11.65 -2.39
N VAL A 305 -23.31 12.19 -1.25
CA VAL A 305 -22.64 13.49 -1.14
C VAL A 305 -21.14 13.26 -1.04
N VAL A 306 -20.40 14.00 -1.86
CA VAL A 306 -18.94 14.10 -1.83
C VAL A 306 -18.58 15.53 -1.49
N LEU A 307 -18.02 15.74 -0.30
CA LEU A 307 -17.65 17.06 0.23
C LEU A 307 -16.13 17.21 0.20
N ASP A 308 -15.63 18.20 -0.54
CA ASP A 308 -14.23 18.61 -0.52
C ASP A 308 -13.89 19.28 0.82
N LEU A 309 -12.88 18.77 1.53
CA LEU A 309 -12.56 19.22 2.88
C LEU A 309 -11.68 20.48 2.94
N ASN A 310 -11.15 20.92 1.80
CA ASN A 310 -10.31 22.10 1.67
C ASN A 310 -11.16 23.35 1.36
N ASN A 311 -12.06 23.25 0.39
CA ASN A 311 -12.89 24.37 -0.07
C ASN A 311 -14.38 24.25 0.30
N LEU A 312 -14.80 23.12 0.90
CA LEU A 312 -16.18 22.83 1.31
C LEU A 312 -17.18 22.78 0.14
N GLN A 313 -16.71 22.58 -1.09
CA GLN A 313 -17.59 22.34 -2.23
C GLN A 313 -18.22 20.96 -2.13
N GLU A 314 -19.54 20.92 -2.36
CA GLU A 314 -20.33 19.70 -2.35
C GLU A 314 -20.63 19.26 -3.79
N ARG A 315 -20.52 17.96 -4.02
CA ARG A 315 -21.10 17.31 -5.20
C ARG A 315 -22.07 16.23 -4.78
N VAL A 316 -23.26 16.25 -5.35
CA VAL A 316 -24.32 15.30 -5.05
C VAL A 316 -24.54 14.39 -6.26
N PHE A 317 -24.55 13.09 -6.03
CA PHE A 317 -24.88 12.07 -7.01
C PHE A 317 -26.22 11.47 -6.62
N ALA A 318 -27.29 11.97 -7.25
CA ALA A 318 -28.66 11.64 -6.90
C ALA A 318 -29.14 10.31 -7.49
N ASP A 319 -30.17 9.71 -6.87
CA ASP A 319 -30.86 8.50 -7.36
C ASP A 319 -29.87 7.35 -7.66
N LEU A 320 -28.92 7.11 -6.75
CA LEU A 320 -28.00 5.99 -6.91
C LEU A 320 -28.72 4.69 -6.56
N PRO A 321 -28.43 3.58 -7.26
CA PRO A 321 -29.03 2.28 -6.97
C PRO A 321 -28.40 1.68 -5.71
N ILE A 322 -28.64 2.29 -4.54
CA ILE A 322 -28.11 1.83 -3.25
C ILE A 322 -29.12 0.90 -2.59
N GLY A 323 -28.67 -0.28 -2.20
CA GLY A 323 -29.48 -1.20 -1.40
C GLY A 323 -29.42 -0.81 0.07
N TYR A 324 -30.55 -0.87 0.77
CA TYR A 324 -30.57 -0.70 2.23
C TYR A 324 -29.98 -1.94 2.91
N PRO A 325 -28.97 -1.81 3.78
CA PRO A 325 -28.49 -2.95 4.56
C PRO A 325 -29.57 -3.38 5.56
N SER A 326 -29.84 -4.68 5.61
CA SER A 326 -30.42 -5.28 6.81
C SER A 326 -29.32 -5.44 7.86
N LYS A 327 -29.65 -5.56 9.16
CA LYS A 327 -28.68 -5.75 10.26
C LYS A 327 -27.73 -6.96 10.07
N ALA A 328 -28.00 -7.84 9.09
CA ALA A 328 -27.19 -9.01 8.76
C ALA A 328 -26.22 -8.79 7.59
N LEU A 329 -26.18 -7.59 7.00
CA LEU A 329 -25.40 -7.26 5.79
C LEU A 329 -24.31 -6.21 6.10
N PRO A 330 -23.28 -6.07 5.25
CA PRO A 330 -22.24 -5.05 5.42
C PRO A 330 -22.84 -3.65 5.60
N GLU A 331 -22.28 -2.85 6.52
CA GLU A 331 -22.82 -1.53 6.90
C GLU A 331 -22.75 -0.49 5.78
N SER A 332 -21.97 -0.71 4.71
CA SER A 332 -21.90 0.17 3.54
C SER A 332 -21.87 -0.61 2.22
N TYR A 333 -22.67 -0.15 1.24
CA TYR A 333 -22.65 -0.59 -0.16
C TYR A 333 -21.93 0.41 -1.07
N VAL A 334 -21.00 1.18 -0.49
CA VAL A 334 -20.22 2.19 -1.21
C VAL A 334 -18.75 1.95 -0.92
N TRP A 335 -18.01 1.54 -1.95
CA TRP A 335 -16.56 1.43 -1.93
C TRP A 335 -15.96 2.57 -2.75
N VAL A 336 -14.72 2.95 -2.45
CA VAL A 336 -14.01 4.01 -3.18
C VAL A 336 -12.62 3.48 -3.53
N ASP A 337 -12.15 3.75 -4.75
CA ASP A 337 -10.77 3.40 -5.10
C ASP A 337 -9.75 4.24 -4.29
N PRO A 338 -8.50 3.78 -4.12
CA PRO A 338 -7.48 4.44 -3.33
C PRO A 338 -7.21 5.90 -3.70
N LEU A 339 -7.49 6.28 -4.95
CA LEU A 339 -7.29 7.65 -5.45
C LEU A 339 -8.57 8.51 -5.37
N GLY A 340 -9.67 7.98 -4.85
CA GLY A 340 -10.93 8.72 -4.76
C GLY A 340 -11.52 9.11 -6.12
N ARG A 341 -11.17 8.42 -7.20
CA ARG A 341 -11.67 8.70 -8.55
C ARG A 341 -13.03 8.08 -8.79
N PHE A 342 -13.24 6.87 -8.28
CA PHE A 342 -14.44 6.09 -8.53
C PHE A 342 -15.07 5.64 -7.21
N ALA A 343 -16.39 5.83 -7.12
CA ALA A 343 -17.21 5.13 -6.13
C ALA A 343 -17.87 3.91 -6.79
N TYR A 344 -17.88 2.78 -6.09
CA TYR A 344 -18.59 1.57 -6.48
C TYR A 344 -19.78 1.43 -5.56
N VAL A 345 -20.97 1.45 -6.14
CA VAL A 345 -22.24 1.51 -5.44
C VAL A 345 -23.02 0.24 -5.74
N ALA A 346 -23.55 -0.41 -4.72
CA ALA A 346 -24.31 -1.64 -4.89
C ALA A 346 -25.75 -1.57 -4.38
N ARG A 347 -26.66 -2.10 -5.20
CA ARG A 347 -27.99 -2.54 -4.79
C ARG A 347 -27.91 -4.00 -4.39
N SER A 348 -28.68 -4.46 -3.40
CA SER A 348 -28.55 -5.83 -2.86
C SER A 348 -29.49 -6.86 -3.48
N TYR A 349 -30.62 -6.47 -4.10
CA TYR A 349 -31.52 -7.46 -4.72
C TYR A 349 -32.40 -6.91 -5.87
N PRO A 350 -32.26 -7.47 -7.09
CA PRO A 350 -31.08 -8.22 -7.51
C PRO A 350 -29.83 -7.32 -7.38
N THR A 351 -28.67 -7.92 -7.16
CA THR A 351 -27.41 -7.19 -7.00
C THR A 351 -27.04 -6.47 -8.26
N MET A 352 -26.92 -5.15 -8.16
CA MET A 352 -26.45 -4.29 -9.23
C MET A 352 -25.25 -3.52 -8.74
N VAL A 353 -24.13 -3.59 -9.46
CA VAL A 353 -22.90 -2.86 -9.11
C VAL A 353 -22.69 -1.75 -10.14
N THR A 354 -22.72 -0.51 -9.68
CA THR A 354 -22.52 0.69 -10.50
C THR A 354 -21.24 1.39 -10.08
N ARG A 355 -20.34 1.62 -11.03
CA ARG A 355 -19.20 2.51 -10.85
C ARG A 355 -19.61 3.93 -11.20
N VAL A 356 -19.30 4.88 -10.33
CA VAL A 356 -19.54 6.32 -10.51
C VAL A 356 -18.20 7.03 -10.55
N ASP A 357 -17.93 7.74 -11.64
CA ASP A 357 -16.80 8.66 -11.72
C ASP A 357 -17.09 9.91 -10.88
N LEU A 358 -16.27 10.15 -9.85
CA LEU A 358 -16.49 11.23 -8.89
C LEU A 358 -16.13 12.62 -9.47
N SER A 359 -15.49 12.67 -10.64
CA SER A 359 -15.10 13.90 -11.35
C SER A 359 -16.04 14.25 -12.51
N SER A 360 -16.55 13.28 -13.26
CA SER A 360 -17.48 13.52 -14.39
C SER A 360 -18.94 13.27 -14.00
N GLY A 361 -19.20 12.40 -13.02
CA GLY A 361 -20.55 11.91 -12.70
C GLY A 361 -21.04 10.81 -13.62
N GLU A 362 -20.19 10.36 -14.55
CA GLU A 362 -20.49 9.22 -15.41
C GLU A 362 -20.73 7.97 -14.57
N ARG A 363 -21.77 7.21 -14.95
CA ARG A 363 -22.17 5.97 -14.28
C ARG A 363 -22.00 4.81 -15.25
N THR A 364 -21.30 3.77 -14.82
CA THR A 364 -21.12 2.53 -15.58
C THR A 364 -21.67 1.37 -14.76
N VAL A 365 -22.68 0.66 -15.26
CA VAL A 365 -23.16 -0.59 -14.64
C VAL A 365 -22.14 -1.69 -14.96
N LEU A 366 -21.46 -2.19 -13.93
CA LEU A 366 -20.43 -3.23 -14.05
C LEU A 366 -21.06 -4.62 -14.02
N VAL A 367 -22.08 -4.81 -13.18
CA VAL A 367 -22.80 -6.07 -13.02
C VAL A 367 -24.29 -5.78 -12.92
N PRO A 368 -25.10 -6.19 -13.92
CA PRO A 368 -26.55 -6.14 -13.84
C PRO A 368 -27.11 -7.44 -13.23
N ASP A 369 -28.15 -7.30 -12.42
CA ASP A 369 -29.07 -8.36 -11.99
C ASP A 369 -28.44 -9.69 -11.49
N ASP A 370 -27.41 -9.59 -10.65
CA ASP A 370 -26.76 -10.76 -10.02
C ASP A 370 -27.50 -11.17 -8.74
N TYR A 371 -27.76 -12.46 -8.52
CA TYR A 371 -28.49 -12.90 -7.32
C TYR A 371 -27.57 -13.15 -6.11
N ARG A 372 -26.26 -12.99 -6.28
CA ARG A 372 -25.26 -13.10 -5.22
C ARG A 372 -25.02 -11.75 -4.57
N MET A 373 -24.57 -11.75 -3.32
CA MET A 373 -24.33 -10.50 -2.58
C MET A 373 -22.90 -10.00 -2.80
N LEU A 374 -22.71 -8.73 -3.15
CA LEU A 374 -21.37 -8.14 -3.21
C LEU A 374 -20.79 -8.04 -1.79
N LEU A 375 -19.60 -8.62 -1.58
CA LEU A 375 -18.85 -8.55 -0.33
C LEU A 375 -17.77 -7.47 -0.36
N ALA A 376 -17.02 -7.37 -1.47
CA ALA A 376 -15.89 -6.46 -1.55
C ALA A 376 -15.51 -6.13 -3.00
N VAL A 377 -14.93 -4.94 -3.19
CA VAL A 377 -14.30 -4.49 -4.43
C VAL A 377 -12.79 -4.45 -4.22
N SER A 378 -11.99 -4.94 -5.18
CA SER A 378 -10.53 -4.84 -5.09
C SER A 378 -10.08 -3.38 -5.10
N PRO A 379 -8.93 -3.03 -4.49
CA PRO A 379 -8.46 -1.65 -4.46
C PRO A 379 -8.35 -1.02 -5.85
N ASP A 380 -7.91 -1.77 -6.86
CA ASP A 380 -7.81 -1.27 -8.24
C ASP A 380 -9.16 -1.26 -9.00
N GLY A 381 -10.24 -1.68 -8.35
CA GLY A 381 -11.58 -1.72 -8.92
C GLY A 381 -11.81 -2.78 -9.99
N SER A 382 -10.82 -3.65 -10.25
CA SER A 382 -10.88 -4.61 -11.35
C SER A 382 -11.53 -5.94 -10.98
N ARG A 383 -11.73 -6.22 -9.69
CA ARG A 383 -12.28 -7.48 -9.21
C ARG A 383 -13.39 -7.25 -8.20
N LEU A 384 -14.42 -8.08 -8.29
CA LEU A 384 -15.59 -8.05 -7.40
C LEU A 384 -15.74 -9.41 -6.72
N ALA A 385 -15.81 -9.43 -5.39
CA ALA A 385 -16.03 -10.63 -4.60
C ALA A 385 -17.51 -10.73 -4.20
N PHE A 386 -18.16 -11.84 -4.55
CA PHE A 386 -19.56 -12.11 -4.28
C PHE A 386 -19.72 -13.30 -3.34
N LEU A 387 -20.63 -13.19 -2.37
CA LEU A 387 -21.07 -14.33 -1.56
C LEU A 387 -22.14 -15.11 -2.33
N ASP A 388 -21.85 -16.38 -2.60
CA ASP A 388 -22.81 -17.33 -3.13
C ASP A 388 -23.24 -18.32 -2.03
N THR A 389 -24.54 -18.63 -2.00
CA THR A 389 -25.16 -19.52 -1.00
C THR A 389 -25.98 -20.63 -1.67
N PRO A 390 -25.32 -21.52 -2.44
CA PRO A 390 -26.02 -22.56 -3.18
C PRO A 390 -26.78 -23.51 -2.26
N HIS A 391 -28.03 -23.82 -2.63
CA HIS A 391 -28.90 -24.69 -1.82
C HIS A 391 -28.25 -26.06 -1.59
N GLY A 392 -28.18 -26.49 -0.32
CA GLY A 392 -27.61 -27.78 0.09
C GLY A 392 -26.07 -27.85 0.05
N LYS A 393 -25.38 -26.73 -0.25
CA LYS A 393 -23.91 -26.65 -0.26
C LYS A 393 -23.43 -25.59 0.75
N PRO A 394 -22.18 -25.67 1.23
CA PRO A 394 -21.57 -24.57 1.98
C PRO A 394 -21.53 -23.27 1.15
N PRO A 395 -21.57 -22.10 1.80
CA PRO A 395 -21.34 -20.84 1.10
C PRO A 395 -19.95 -20.81 0.46
N GLU A 396 -19.81 -20.09 -0.63
CA GLU A 396 -18.52 -19.82 -1.28
C GLU A 396 -18.42 -18.35 -1.67
N VAL A 397 -17.20 -17.84 -1.75
CA VAL A 397 -16.94 -16.50 -2.27
C VAL A 397 -16.46 -16.62 -3.71
N ILE A 398 -17.23 -16.08 -4.65
CA ILE A 398 -16.88 -16.03 -6.07
C ILE A 398 -16.23 -14.69 -6.37
N VAL A 399 -15.01 -14.71 -6.90
CA VAL A 399 -14.31 -13.48 -7.32
C VAL A 399 -14.38 -13.37 -8.84
N ARG A 400 -14.93 -12.27 -9.35
CA ARG A 400 -15.03 -11.98 -10.78
C ARG A 400 -14.01 -10.91 -11.17
N ASP A 401 -13.17 -11.20 -12.16
CA ASP A 401 -12.31 -10.23 -12.83
C ASP A 401 -13.11 -9.50 -13.93
N LEU A 402 -13.14 -8.17 -13.86
CA LEU A 402 -13.91 -7.33 -14.78
C LEU A 402 -13.21 -7.08 -16.12
N ARG A 403 -11.90 -7.29 -16.20
CA ARG A 403 -11.12 -7.11 -17.43
C ARG A 403 -11.23 -8.32 -18.34
N THR A 404 -11.17 -9.52 -17.75
CA THR A 404 -11.14 -10.80 -18.46
C THR A 404 -12.46 -11.56 -18.42
N GLY A 405 -13.33 -11.27 -17.45
CA GLY A 405 -14.54 -12.03 -17.17
C GLY A 405 -14.31 -13.34 -16.42
N GLN A 406 -13.06 -13.70 -16.11
CA GLN A 406 -12.74 -14.93 -15.37
C GLN A 406 -13.29 -14.88 -13.94
N THR A 407 -13.64 -16.06 -13.42
CA THR A 407 -14.15 -16.22 -12.06
C THR A 407 -13.32 -17.22 -11.27
N GLY A 408 -12.89 -16.82 -10.08
CA GLY A 408 -12.30 -17.65 -9.04
C GLY A 408 -13.31 -18.03 -7.96
N SER A 409 -13.02 -19.06 -7.18
CA SER A 409 -13.86 -19.44 -6.03
C SER A 409 -13.03 -19.76 -4.79
N LEU A 410 -13.42 -19.15 -3.66
CA LEU A 410 -12.95 -19.47 -2.32
C LEU A 410 -13.98 -20.36 -1.63
N GLN A 411 -13.71 -21.66 -1.64
CA GLN A 411 -14.60 -22.68 -1.09
C GLN A 411 -14.81 -22.52 0.41
N ARG A 412 -16.07 -22.69 0.86
CA ARG A 412 -16.47 -22.60 2.28
C ARG A 412 -16.23 -21.22 2.91
N ALA A 413 -15.93 -20.18 2.14
CA ALA A 413 -15.73 -18.83 2.65
C ALA A 413 -17.07 -18.10 2.83
N GLY A 414 -17.21 -17.40 3.96
CA GLY A 414 -18.38 -16.55 4.24
C GLY A 414 -18.04 -15.06 4.40
N TRP A 415 -16.75 -14.74 4.51
CA TRP A 415 -16.22 -13.39 4.60
C TRP A 415 -14.90 -13.33 3.85
N ALA A 416 -14.64 -12.23 3.15
CA ALA A 416 -13.36 -11.96 2.52
C ALA A 416 -13.06 -10.46 2.53
N ALA A 417 -11.79 -10.11 2.66
CA ALA A 417 -11.30 -8.74 2.51
C ALA A 417 -10.00 -8.72 1.73
N TRP A 418 -9.94 -7.86 0.72
CA TRP A 418 -8.72 -7.61 -0.03
C TRP A 418 -7.64 -7.02 0.86
N GLN A 419 -6.39 -7.38 0.59
CA GLN A 419 -5.26 -6.65 1.14
C GLN A 419 -5.36 -5.18 0.70
N PRO A 420 -5.18 -4.21 1.61
CA PRO A 420 -5.34 -2.79 1.31
C PRO A 420 -4.29 -2.29 0.31
N SER A 421 -4.58 -1.14 -0.29
CA SER A 421 -3.63 -0.42 -1.15
C SER A 421 -2.49 0.15 -0.31
N ALA A 422 -1.28 0.15 -0.87
CA ALA A 422 -0.15 0.91 -0.34
C ALA A 422 -0.37 2.43 -0.48
N ILE A 423 -1.27 2.86 -1.36
CA ILE A 423 -1.69 4.27 -1.46
C ILE A 423 -2.66 4.55 -0.33
N SER A 424 -2.27 5.48 0.55
CA SER A 424 -3.04 5.89 1.72
C SER A 424 -2.96 7.40 1.92
N PRO A 425 -3.82 8.00 2.78
CA PRO A 425 -3.78 9.45 3.00
C PRO A 425 -2.42 9.92 3.53
N VAL A 426 -1.74 9.07 4.31
CA VAL A 426 -0.39 9.34 4.82
C VAL A 426 0.61 9.48 3.69
N VAL A 427 0.63 8.51 2.78
CA VAL A 427 1.56 8.48 1.66
C VAL A 427 1.33 9.68 0.73
N MET A 428 0.07 9.96 0.39
CA MET A 428 -0.31 11.10 -0.45
C MET A 428 0.17 12.43 0.13
N ARG A 429 -0.04 12.65 1.45
CA ARG A 429 0.47 13.84 2.12
C ARG A 429 1.99 13.92 2.15
N SER A 430 2.67 12.80 2.36
CA SER A 430 4.14 12.79 2.40
C SER A 430 4.76 13.15 1.06
N TRP A 431 4.17 12.71 -0.07
CA TRP A 431 4.59 13.19 -1.39
C TRP A 431 4.34 14.68 -1.57
N GLY A 432 3.16 15.15 -1.16
CA GLY A 432 2.83 16.58 -1.16
C GLY A 432 3.83 17.41 -0.35
N ALA A 433 4.26 16.93 0.81
CA ALA A 433 5.24 17.62 1.66
C ALA A 433 6.64 17.71 1.01
N VAL A 434 7.06 16.68 0.27
CA VAL A 434 8.31 16.74 -0.51
C VAL A 434 8.16 17.78 -1.61
N TRP A 435 7.10 17.70 -2.43
CA TRP A 435 6.89 18.69 -3.49
C TRP A 435 6.78 20.12 -2.94
N ASP A 436 6.05 20.31 -1.85
CA ASP A 436 5.84 21.61 -1.23
C ASP A 436 7.17 22.25 -0.85
N ARG A 437 8.10 21.48 -0.27
CA ARG A 437 9.39 22.01 0.15
C ARG A 437 10.14 22.66 -1.01
N GLU A 438 10.27 21.97 -2.13
CA GLU A 438 11.11 22.43 -3.24
C GLU A 438 10.37 23.21 -4.32
N ASP A 439 9.12 22.88 -4.66
CA ASP A 439 8.47 23.38 -5.87
C ASP A 439 7.26 24.29 -5.60
N ARG A 440 6.68 24.29 -4.38
CA ARG A 440 5.67 25.29 -4.01
C ARG A 440 6.17 26.74 -4.09
N PRO A 441 7.43 27.09 -3.72
CA PRO A 441 7.93 28.44 -3.93
C PRO A 441 7.96 28.86 -5.40
N VAL A 442 8.23 27.92 -6.32
CA VAL A 442 8.19 28.16 -7.77
C VAL A 442 6.74 28.36 -8.22
N ALA A 443 5.84 27.45 -7.81
CA ALA A 443 4.41 27.53 -8.13
C ALA A 443 3.75 28.81 -7.61
N ALA A 444 4.18 29.31 -6.45
CA ALA A 444 3.69 30.53 -5.84
C ALA A 444 4.34 31.81 -6.41
N GLY A 445 5.33 31.70 -7.30
CA GLY A 445 6.09 32.84 -7.84
C GLY A 445 7.01 33.52 -6.83
N ALA A 446 7.32 32.86 -5.70
CA ALA A 446 8.22 33.37 -4.67
C ALA A 446 9.70 33.29 -5.09
N VAL A 447 10.03 32.42 -6.06
CA VAL A 447 11.38 32.30 -6.64
C VAL A 447 11.28 31.95 -8.13
N ALA A 448 12.20 32.50 -8.93
CA ALA A 448 12.29 32.23 -10.36
C ALA A 448 13.46 31.28 -10.66
N ARG A 449 13.17 29.98 -10.84
CA ARG A 449 14.11 28.93 -11.23
C ARG A 449 13.37 27.74 -11.86
N THR A 450 14.12 26.78 -12.42
CA THR A 450 13.53 25.52 -12.90
C THR A 450 12.92 24.68 -11.77
N TRP A 451 11.99 23.79 -12.14
CA TRP A 451 11.34 22.83 -11.25
C TRP A 451 12.31 21.72 -10.81
N ILE A 452 12.18 21.23 -9.58
CA ILE A 452 12.94 20.07 -9.10
C ILE A 452 12.21 18.76 -9.41
N TRP A 453 10.89 18.75 -9.28
CA TRP A 453 10.01 17.61 -9.50
C TRP A 453 9.16 17.79 -10.76
N GLY A 454 8.52 18.95 -10.87
CA GLY A 454 7.55 19.28 -11.93
C GLY A 454 6.33 20.03 -11.37
N PRO A 455 5.46 20.57 -12.23
CA PRO A 455 4.31 21.37 -11.80
C PRO A 455 3.23 20.52 -11.10
N GLU A 456 3.05 19.27 -11.52
CA GLU A 456 2.07 18.33 -10.96
C GLU A 456 2.49 16.87 -11.23
N PRO A 457 2.00 15.90 -10.43
CA PRO A 457 2.19 14.50 -10.73
C PRO A 457 1.28 14.07 -11.89
N PHE A 458 1.78 13.25 -12.81
CA PHE A 458 1.01 12.83 -13.99
C PHE A 458 0.53 11.36 -13.93
N LEU A 459 1.01 10.57 -12.97
CA LEU A 459 0.61 9.18 -12.77
C LEU A 459 0.85 8.72 -11.33
N THR A 460 -0.14 8.09 -10.70
CA THR A 460 -0.02 7.47 -9.37
C THR A 460 -0.53 6.04 -9.45
N LEU A 461 0.26 5.07 -8.96
CA LEU A 461 -0.12 3.66 -8.94
C LEU A 461 0.65 2.88 -7.86
N GLU A 462 0.40 1.59 -7.77
CA GLU A 462 1.17 0.65 -6.97
C GLU A 462 2.06 -0.22 -7.87
N GLU A 463 3.27 -0.49 -7.42
CA GLU A 463 4.19 -1.43 -8.08
C GLU A 463 4.48 -2.60 -7.15
N ARG A 464 4.66 -3.80 -7.70
CA ARG A 464 5.20 -4.94 -6.93
C ARG A 464 6.59 -4.58 -6.44
N TYR A 465 6.84 -4.81 -5.15
CA TYR A 465 8.14 -4.63 -4.54
C TYR A 465 8.28 -5.59 -3.36
N ALA A 466 9.17 -6.58 -3.47
CA ALA A 466 9.21 -7.75 -2.58
C ALA A 466 9.40 -7.37 -1.10
N ASP A 467 10.24 -6.37 -0.83
CA ASP A 467 10.59 -5.94 0.53
C ASP A 467 9.69 -4.82 1.07
N ALA A 468 8.69 -4.37 0.31
CA ALA A 468 7.74 -3.37 0.76
C ALA A 468 6.66 -3.99 1.64
N ALA A 469 6.06 -3.20 2.53
CA ALA A 469 4.94 -3.65 3.33
C ALA A 469 3.81 -4.17 2.42
N GLY A 470 3.34 -5.39 2.69
CA GLY A 470 2.34 -6.04 1.86
C GLY A 470 2.81 -6.44 0.44
N GLY A 471 4.11 -6.39 0.14
CA GLY A 471 4.71 -6.78 -1.14
C GLY A 471 4.50 -5.76 -2.28
N ARG A 472 4.11 -4.53 -1.94
CA ARG A 472 3.85 -3.45 -2.90
C ARG A 472 4.35 -2.12 -2.38
N ARG A 473 4.83 -1.27 -3.30
CA ARG A 473 5.15 0.12 -3.02
C ARG A 473 4.16 1.04 -3.71
N ALA A 474 3.79 2.11 -3.03
CA ALA A 474 3.06 3.21 -3.64
C ALA A 474 4.06 4.08 -4.40
N VAL A 475 3.70 4.51 -5.62
CA VAL A 475 4.55 5.38 -6.44
C VAL A 475 3.76 6.54 -7.04
N GLN A 476 4.42 7.70 -7.13
CA GLN A 476 3.91 8.89 -7.80
C GLN A 476 4.95 9.42 -8.78
N TYR A 477 4.57 9.48 -10.06
CA TYR A 477 5.40 9.95 -11.15
C TYR A 477 5.22 11.46 -11.38
N TRP A 478 6.36 12.09 -11.54
CA TRP A 478 6.56 13.51 -11.78
C TRP A 478 7.40 13.67 -13.04
N ASP A 479 7.38 14.84 -13.68
CA ASP A 479 8.16 15.05 -14.91
C ASP A 479 9.62 14.62 -14.75
N LYS A 480 10.24 15.01 -13.63
CA LYS A 480 11.66 14.76 -13.35
C LYS A 480 11.91 13.50 -12.53
N SER A 481 10.88 12.86 -11.94
CA SER A 481 11.05 11.78 -10.95
C SER A 481 9.97 10.70 -10.90
N ARG A 482 10.21 9.68 -10.07
CA ARG A 482 9.20 8.91 -9.37
C ARG A 482 9.51 8.96 -7.87
N MET A 483 8.57 9.46 -7.08
CA MET A 483 8.58 9.34 -5.63
C MET A 483 7.95 8.01 -5.21
N GLU A 484 8.45 7.39 -4.15
CA GLU A 484 7.96 6.10 -3.69
C GLU A 484 8.04 5.92 -2.17
N VAL A 485 7.10 5.12 -1.64
CA VAL A 485 7.05 4.72 -0.23
C VAL A 485 6.93 3.20 -0.15
N ASN A 486 7.95 2.57 0.42
CA ASN A 486 8.02 1.10 0.59
C ASN A 486 7.51 0.67 1.99
N GLN A 487 7.66 1.54 2.99
CA GLN A 487 7.33 1.25 4.39
C GLN A 487 6.46 2.38 4.96
N PRO A 488 5.12 2.33 4.80
CA PRO A 488 4.21 3.36 5.33
C PRO A 488 4.31 3.57 6.85
N SER A 489 4.78 2.53 7.56
CA SER A 489 5.05 2.50 8.99
C SER A 489 6.41 3.09 9.41
N GLY A 490 7.23 3.53 8.45
CA GLY A 490 8.56 4.10 8.70
C GLY A 490 8.52 5.46 9.41
N ASP A 491 9.71 5.95 9.78
CA ASP A 491 9.88 7.28 10.37
C ASP A 491 9.65 8.38 9.32
N ARG A 492 8.57 9.14 9.48
CA ARG A 492 8.18 10.21 8.56
C ARG A 492 8.96 11.51 8.73
N SER A 493 9.67 11.67 9.84
CA SER A 493 10.53 12.83 10.04
C SER A 493 11.81 12.72 9.20
N SER A 494 12.18 11.50 8.82
CA SER A 494 13.27 11.25 7.89
C SER A 494 12.91 11.72 6.48
N ARG A 495 13.82 12.46 5.85
CA ARG A 495 13.77 12.79 4.42
C ARG A 495 13.66 11.56 3.54
N TRP A 496 14.15 10.41 4.03
CA TRP A 496 14.14 9.13 3.31
C TRP A 496 12.87 8.30 3.52
N PHE A 497 11.84 8.83 4.21
CA PHE A 497 10.52 8.20 4.23
C PHE A 497 9.92 8.10 2.82
N VAL A 498 9.97 9.23 2.10
CA VAL A 498 9.74 9.27 0.65
C VAL A 498 11.10 9.13 -0.01
N THR A 499 11.27 8.07 -0.78
CA THR A 499 12.48 7.89 -1.59
C THR A 499 12.18 8.20 -3.04
N ASN A 500 13.24 8.24 -3.85
CA ASN A 500 13.16 8.45 -5.29
C ASN A 500 13.70 7.21 -5.99
N GLY A 501 12.96 6.74 -7.00
CA GLY A 501 13.36 5.56 -7.77
C GLY A 501 14.72 5.74 -8.45
N LEU A 502 15.43 4.63 -8.65
CA LEU A 502 16.74 4.57 -9.33
C LEU A 502 16.61 4.74 -10.86
N LEU A 503 15.72 5.64 -11.30
CA LEU A 503 15.17 5.66 -12.65
C LEU A 503 16.26 5.67 -13.73
N VAL A 504 17.29 6.49 -13.57
CA VAL A 504 18.36 6.62 -14.57
C VAL A 504 19.25 5.39 -14.58
N ARG A 505 19.63 4.86 -13.41
CA ARG A 505 20.35 3.58 -13.34
C ARG A 505 19.57 2.46 -14.03
N GLU A 506 18.28 2.36 -13.77
CA GLU A 506 17.42 1.35 -14.40
C GLU A 506 17.32 1.56 -15.93
N LEU A 507 17.15 2.81 -16.40
CA LEU A 507 17.09 3.15 -17.83
C LEU A 507 18.39 2.82 -18.58
N ILE A 508 19.55 3.09 -17.97
CA ILE A 508 20.86 2.83 -18.58
C ILE A 508 21.20 1.32 -18.57
N THR A 509 20.93 0.65 -17.46
CA THR A 509 21.34 -0.76 -17.27
C THR A 509 20.34 -1.76 -17.83
N GLY A 510 19.06 -1.39 -17.90
CA GLY A 510 17.95 -2.31 -18.16
C GLY A 510 17.50 -3.09 -16.92
N GLN A 511 18.07 -2.84 -15.73
CA GLN A 511 17.76 -3.61 -14.52
C GLN A 511 16.61 -2.97 -13.74
N LEU A 512 15.39 -3.42 -13.98
CA LEU A 512 14.19 -2.95 -13.31
C LEU A 512 14.15 -3.40 -11.84
N GLN A 513 14.12 -2.46 -10.88
CA GLN A 513 14.10 -2.80 -9.46
C GLN A 513 12.71 -3.29 -8.99
N VAL A 514 12.67 -4.48 -8.39
CA VAL A 514 11.45 -5.13 -7.86
C VAL A 514 11.58 -5.57 -6.39
N GLY A 515 12.67 -5.19 -5.73
CA GLY A 515 12.97 -5.38 -4.31
C GLY A 515 14.29 -4.67 -3.99
N ASP A 516 14.68 -4.63 -2.72
CA ASP A 516 15.88 -3.89 -2.28
C ASP A 516 17.15 -4.40 -2.98
N SER A 517 17.23 -5.71 -3.20
CA SER A 517 18.29 -6.37 -3.95
C SER A 517 17.80 -7.23 -5.11
N GLN A 518 16.56 -7.02 -5.57
CA GLN A 518 15.94 -7.84 -6.61
C GLN A 518 15.67 -7.01 -7.87
N PHE A 519 16.09 -7.55 -9.03
CA PHE A 519 15.99 -6.88 -10.31
C PHE A 519 15.44 -7.82 -11.39
N VAL A 520 14.77 -7.24 -12.38
CA VAL A 520 14.31 -7.92 -13.60
C VAL A 520 15.01 -7.29 -14.78
N ASP A 521 15.64 -8.11 -15.63
CA ASP A 521 16.32 -7.63 -16.82
C ASP A 521 15.32 -7.19 -17.91
N ARG A 522 15.63 -6.06 -18.55
CA ARG A 522 14.96 -5.49 -19.72
C ARG A 522 16.01 -4.90 -20.66
N GLU A 523 15.60 -4.56 -21.87
CA GLU A 523 16.45 -3.79 -22.78
C GLU A 523 16.72 -2.38 -22.22
N PRO A 524 17.96 -1.89 -22.24
CA PRO A 524 18.27 -0.49 -21.93
C PRO A 524 17.45 0.48 -22.77
N ALA A 525 17.14 1.64 -22.21
CA ALA A 525 16.27 2.60 -22.88
C ALA A 525 16.96 3.30 -24.06
N ASN A 526 16.46 3.05 -25.27
CA ASN A 526 16.82 3.80 -26.48
C ASN A 526 16.05 5.14 -26.55
N ILE A 527 16.10 5.92 -25.47
CA ILE A 527 15.47 7.24 -25.34
C ILE A 527 16.59 8.27 -25.17
N PRO A 528 16.57 9.41 -25.90
CA PRO A 528 17.53 10.49 -25.70
C PRO A 528 17.62 10.93 -24.23
N VAL A 529 18.83 11.11 -23.71
CA VAL A 529 19.04 11.48 -22.30
C VAL A 529 18.62 12.93 -22.02
N ALA A 530 18.78 13.78 -23.03
CA ALA A 530 18.45 15.20 -23.00
C ALA A 530 17.88 15.62 -24.37
N GLY A 531 17.09 16.69 -24.38
CA GLY A 531 16.49 17.24 -25.59
C GLY A 531 15.15 16.62 -25.99
N ASP A 532 14.81 16.78 -27.27
CA ASP A 532 13.56 16.35 -27.89
C ASP A 532 13.51 14.81 -28.02
N LEU A 533 12.34 14.21 -27.80
CA LEU A 533 12.19 12.73 -27.86
C LEU A 533 12.44 12.13 -29.24
N ASP A 534 12.34 12.94 -30.31
CA ASP A 534 12.58 12.51 -31.68
C ASP A 534 14.03 12.73 -32.14
N ASP A 535 14.93 13.13 -31.22
CA ASP A 535 16.35 13.29 -31.47
C ASP A 535 17.02 11.95 -31.88
N ARG A 536 17.65 11.97 -33.06
CA ARG A 536 18.37 10.84 -33.66
C ARG A 536 19.89 10.97 -33.57
N THR A 537 20.43 12.09 -33.10
CA THR A 537 21.86 12.41 -33.05
C THR A 537 22.41 12.38 -31.63
N GLY A 538 21.59 12.74 -30.64
CA GLY A 538 21.97 12.74 -29.22
C GLY A 538 22.17 11.35 -28.62
N PRO A 539 22.98 11.23 -27.54
CA PRO A 539 23.14 10.00 -26.78
C PRO A 539 21.85 9.58 -26.08
N THR A 540 21.64 8.27 -26.00
CA THR A 540 20.52 7.66 -25.27
C THR A 540 20.96 7.07 -23.94
N TYR A 541 20.02 6.70 -23.07
CA TYR A 541 20.40 5.98 -21.85
C TYR A 541 21.13 4.66 -22.18
N ALA A 542 20.72 3.95 -23.23
CA ALA A 542 21.41 2.77 -23.73
C ALA A 542 22.86 3.07 -24.17
N THR A 543 23.09 4.22 -24.82
CA THR A 543 24.43 4.70 -25.19
C THR A 543 25.36 4.80 -23.98
N LEU A 544 24.85 5.33 -22.85
CA LEU A 544 25.66 5.56 -21.65
C LEU A 544 26.03 4.28 -20.90
N ARG A 545 25.42 3.12 -21.23
CA ARG A 545 25.71 1.85 -20.57
C ARG A 545 27.17 1.45 -20.68
N SER A 546 27.81 1.72 -21.82
CA SER A 546 29.23 1.44 -22.04
C SER A 546 30.15 2.37 -21.23
N LEU A 547 29.62 3.47 -20.69
CA LEU A 547 30.38 4.52 -20.00
C LEU A 547 30.30 4.42 -18.47
N LEU A 548 29.51 3.50 -17.93
CA LEU A 548 29.39 3.29 -16.47
C LEU A 548 30.70 2.85 -15.80
N ALA A 549 31.61 2.24 -16.56
CA ALA A 549 32.92 1.80 -16.07
C ALA A 549 34.05 2.80 -16.34
N ALA A 550 33.73 3.99 -16.88
CA ALA A 550 34.74 5.02 -17.13
C ALA A 550 35.40 5.45 -15.81
N PRO A 551 36.74 5.63 -15.79
CA PRO A 551 37.43 6.06 -14.58
C PRO A 551 37.04 7.50 -14.23
N ALA A 552 37.01 7.79 -12.92
CA ALA A 552 36.81 9.14 -12.41
C ALA A 552 37.77 10.16 -13.07
N ALA A 553 37.23 11.27 -13.54
CA ALA A 553 38.06 12.38 -14.00
C ALA A 553 38.83 12.98 -12.83
N GLN A 554 40.10 13.31 -13.05
CA GLN A 554 40.92 13.98 -12.05
C GLN A 554 40.32 15.36 -11.72
N VAL A 555 40.11 15.64 -10.43
CA VAL A 555 39.63 16.95 -9.96
C VAL A 555 40.54 18.06 -10.49
N GLY A 556 39.93 19.13 -11.02
CA GLY A 556 40.58 20.25 -11.68
C GLY A 556 40.80 20.06 -13.19
N ARG A 557 40.57 18.87 -13.75
CA ARG A 557 40.66 18.64 -15.20
C ARG A 557 39.51 19.33 -15.92
N GLU A 558 39.83 20.06 -16.99
CA GLU A 558 38.81 20.60 -17.90
C GLU A 558 38.09 19.47 -18.65
N ILE A 559 36.76 19.54 -18.66
CA ILE A 559 35.90 18.54 -19.30
C ILE A 559 35.67 18.98 -20.75
N ARG A 560 36.36 18.30 -21.67
CA ARG A 560 36.21 18.46 -23.13
C ARG A 560 35.68 17.21 -23.83
N ALA A 561 35.52 16.11 -23.09
CA ALA A 561 34.98 14.87 -23.62
C ALA A 561 33.54 15.10 -24.12
N ARG A 562 33.28 14.74 -25.38
CA ARG A 562 31.97 14.74 -26.02
C ARG A 562 31.59 13.31 -26.37
N VAL A 563 30.36 12.92 -26.02
CA VAL A 563 29.80 11.60 -26.35
C VAL A 563 28.86 11.70 -27.56
N HIS A 564 29.02 10.79 -28.51
CA HIS A 564 28.10 10.61 -29.64
C HIS A 564 27.09 9.49 -29.37
N ARG A 565 26.02 9.41 -30.17
CA ARG A 565 24.96 8.41 -30.01
C ARG A 565 25.43 6.95 -30.01
N ASP A 566 26.48 6.64 -30.77
CA ASP A 566 27.07 5.31 -30.84
C ASP A 566 27.99 4.98 -29.64
N GLY A 567 28.18 5.92 -28.72
CA GLY A 567 29.01 5.78 -27.52
C GLY A 567 30.48 6.16 -27.75
N THR A 568 30.84 6.63 -28.95
CA THR A 568 32.19 7.15 -29.19
C THR A 568 32.42 8.45 -28.42
N ILE A 569 33.64 8.62 -27.90
CA ILE A 569 34.06 9.82 -27.17
C ILE A 569 35.15 10.53 -27.96
N VAL A 570 35.01 11.84 -28.13
CA VAL A 570 36.00 12.73 -28.74
C VAL A 570 36.27 13.93 -27.81
N GLU A 571 37.46 14.53 -27.88
CA GLU A 571 37.88 15.62 -26.97
C GLU A 571 37.74 17.01 -27.63
N ASP A 572 36.54 17.31 -28.16
CA ASP A 572 36.22 18.53 -28.91
C ASP A 572 35.05 19.34 -28.32
N GLY A 573 34.67 19.04 -27.07
CA GLY A 573 33.67 19.78 -26.34
C GLY A 573 34.05 21.27 -26.18
N PRO A 574 33.05 22.17 -26.03
CA PRO A 574 33.24 23.60 -25.85
C PRO A 574 34.18 24.00 -24.71
N GLY A 575 34.31 23.17 -23.67
CA GLY A 575 35.16 23.43 -22.49
C GLY A 575 34.49 24.38 -21.48
N GLY A 576 35.30 24.97 -20.60
CA GLY A 576 34.81 25.94 -19.59
C GLY A 576 34.06 25.33 -18.40
N VAL A 577 34.13 24.01 -18.23
CA VAL A 577 33.61 23.25 -17.08
C VAL A 577 34.67 22.26 -16.62
N PHE A 578 34.76 22.01 -15.32
CA PHE A 578 35.86 21.28 -14.69
C PHE A 578 35.37 20.16 -13.79
N ALA A 579 36.13 19.08 -13.68
CA ALA A 579 35.87 18.03 -12.71
C ALA A 579 36.09 18.59 -11.28
N ALA A 580 35.11 18.51 -10.38
CA ALA A 580 35.14 19.24 -9.11
C ALA A 580 35.08 18.36 -7.86
N TYR A 581 34.16 17.39 -7.80
CA TYR A 581 33.90 16.62 -6.59
C TYR A 581 33.92 15.12 -6.86
N TYR A 582 34.91 14.42 -6.29
CA TYR A 582 35.04 12.98 -6.41
C TYR A 582 34.12 12.25 -5.41
N VAL A 583 33.30 11.33 -5.91
CA VAL A 583 32.39 10.49 -5.13
C VAL A 583 32.96 9.07 -5.04
N PRO A 584 33.49 8.65 -3.88
CA PRO A 584 34.14 7.36 -3.74
C PRO A 584 33.18 6.17 -3.85
N GLU A 585 31.91 6.34 -3.52
CA GLU A 585 30.90 5.27 -3.53
C GLU A 585 30.66 4.70 -4.93
N THR A 586 30.81 5.53 -5.95
CA THR A 586 30.60 5.14 -7.35
C THR A 586 31.84 5.34 -8.21
N ASN A 587 32.94 5.87 -7.66
CA ASN A 587 34.18 6.17 -8.36
C ASN A 587 33.98 7.08 -9.57
N HIS A 588 33.24 8.18 -9.38
CA HIS A 588 32.95 9.19 -10.39
C HIS A 588 33.19 10.60 -9.88
N THR A 589 33.52 11.53 -10.79
CA THR A 589 33.72 12.94 -10.46
C THR A 589 32.60 13.81 -11.02
N ILE A 590 31.99 14.62 -10.16
CA ILE A 590 30.93 15.56 -10.53
C ILE A 590 31.55 16.81 -11.17
N ALA A 591 30.98 17.27 -12.29
CA ALA A 591 31.38 18.55 -12.89
C ALA A 591 31.07 19.73 -11.96
N ASP A 592 31.91 20.76 -11.97
CA ASP A 592 31.82 21.97 -11.15
C ASP A 592 30.45 22.65 -11.21
N VAL A 593 29.88 22.83 -12.40
CA VAL A 593 28.56 23.43 -12.60
C VAL A 593 27.45 22.61 -11.92
N PHE A 594 27.56 21.28 -11.93
CA PHE A 594 26.59 20.39 -11.29
C PHE A 594 26.83 20.32 -9.79
N TRP A 595 28.08 20.31 -9.34
CA TRP A 595 28.40 20.35 -7.92
C TRP A 595 27.92 21.66 -7.30
N GLN A 596 28.16 22.81 -7.94
CA GLN A 596 27.65 24.10 -7.49
C GLN A 596 26.12 24.10 -7.39
N TYR A 597 25.43 23.53 -8.38
CA TYR A 597 23.97 23.40 -8.35
C TYR A 597 23.48 22.52 -7.19
N LEU A 598 24.13 21.38 -6.92
CA LEU A 598 23.80 20.52 -5.78
C LEU A 598 24.04 21.18 -4.41
N GLN A 599 24.87 22.23 -4.38
CA GLN A 599 25.15 23.04 -3.19
C GLN A 599 24.29 24.31 -3.11
N GLU A 600 23.41 24.57 -4.07
CA GLU A 600 22.64 25.82 -4.17
C GLU A 600 21.69 26.05 -2.98
N GLU A 601 21.70 27.27 -2.47
CA GLU A 601 20.70 27.79 -1.54
C GLU A 601 19.63 28.59 -2.30
N SER A 602 18.38 28.40 -1.91
CA SER A 602 17.23 29.05 -2.53
C SER A 602 16.11 29.24 -1.51
N ILE A 603 14.96 29.72 -1.96
CA ILE A 603 13.75 29.73 -1.14
C ILE A 603 13.11 28.34 -1.18
N VAL A 604 12.85 27.79 0.01
CA VAL A 604 12.14 26.53 0.26
C VAL A 604 10.95 26.77 1.18
N TRP A 605 9.99 25.86 1.18
CA TRP A 605 8.89 25.85 2.15
C TRP A 605 9.25 24.97 3.35
N ASP A 606 9.12 25.50 4.57
CA ASP A 606 9.45 24.74 5.80
C ASP A 606 8.23 24.07 6.46
N GLY A 607 7.04 24.22 5.86
CA GLY A 607 5.76 23.79 6.42
C GLY A 607 4.85 24.94 6.83
N ALA A 608 5.40 26.14 7.02
CA ALA A 608 4.66 27.33 7.45
C ALA A 608 5.02 28.59 6.63
N ASP A 609 6.29 28.76 6.28
CA ASP A 609 6.83 29.98 5.68
C ASP A 609 7.79 29.66 4.52
N PHE A 610 8.02 30.67 3.67
CA PHE A 610 9.07 30.65 2.67
C PHE A 610 10.38 31.13 3.29
N VAL A 611 11.37 30.24 3.37
CA VAL A 611 12.64 30.49 4.06
C VAL A 611 13.84 30.17 3.16
N PRO A 612 14.99 30.84 3.35
CA PRO A 612 16.24 30.43 2.72
C PRO A 612 16.67 29.04 3.19
N GLY A 613 17.14 28.19 2.28
CA GLY A 613 17.69 26.88 2.61
C GLY A 613 18.30 26.17 1.41
N ARG A 614 19.06 25.11 1.68
CA ARG A 614 19.64 24.25 0.63
C ARG A 614 18.55 23.56 -0.17
N LEU A 615 18.62 23.64 -1.50
CA LEU A 615 17.67 22.94 -2.37
C LEU A 615 17.77 21.43 -2.18
N PHE A 616 19.00 20.91 -2.23
CA PHE A 616 19.31 19.48 -2.10
C PHE A 616 19.84 19.18 -0.71
N GLU A 617 18.93 18.77 0.19
CA GLU A 617 19.26 18.42 1.57
C GLU A 617 18.57 17.12 1.99
N PRO A 618 19.29 16.01 2.19
CA PRO A 618 20.71 15.82 1.91
C PRO A 618 21.08 16.02 0.43
N THR A 619 22.35 16.30 0.14
CA THR A 619 22.85 16.67 -1.20
C THR A 619 22.45 15.70 -2.32
N PHE A 620 22.48 14.39 -2.06
CA PHE A 620 22.14 13.37 -3.05
C PHE A 620 20.69 12.82 -2.92
N PHE A 621 19.82 13.53 -2.19
CA PHE A 621 18.44 13.11 -1.99
C PHE A 621 17.67 12.94 -3.31
N ALA A 622 17.72 13.97 -4.16
CA ALA A 622 16.99 13.98 -5.43
C ALA A 622 17.70 13.19 -6.54
N THR A 623 19.04 13.25 -6.59
CA THR A 623 19.84 12.75 -7.71
C THR A 623 20.39 11.34 -7.50
N GLY A 624 20.67 10.93 -6.25
CA GLY A 624 21.55 9.80 -5.96
C GLY A 624 23.00 10.10 -6.33
N PHE A 625 23.87 9.10 -6.30
CA PHE A 625 25.29 9.30 -6.65
C PHE A 625 25.50 9.39 -8.17
N PRO A 626 26.56 10.08 -8.65
CA PRO A 626 26.92 10.07 -10.07
C PRO A 626 27.26 8.65 -10.52
N ILE A 627 26.80 8.25 -11.70
CA ILE A 627 27.09 6.94 -12.31
C ILE A 627 27.76 7.06 -13.68
N THR A 628 28.02 8.29 -14.12
CA THR A 628 28.84 8.60 -15.29
C THR A 628 29.73 9.79 -14.97
N GLU A 629 30.82 9.94 -15.72
CA GLU A 629 31.47 11.25 -15.87
C GLU A 629 30.55 12.22 -16.63
N ALA A 630 30.91 13.50 -16.61
CA ALA A 630 30.22 14.51 -17.40
C ALA A 630 30.77 14.55 -18.84
N TYR A 631 29.86 14.60 -19.81
CA TYR A 631 30.20 14.62 -21.23
C TYR A 631 29.41 15.72 -21.94
N TRP A 632 30.05 16.42 -22.86
CA TRP A 632 29.36 17.24 -23.84
C TRP A 632 28.60 16.35 -24.82
N ALA A 633 27.46 16.81 -25.29
CA ALA A 633 26.69 16.14 -26.33
C ALA A 633 26.06 17.19 -27.25
N ARG A 634 25.92 16.83 -28.53
CA ARG A 634 25.07 17.59 -29.45
C ARG A 634 23.67 16.99 -29.34
N VAL A 635 22.70 17.80 -28.93
CA VAL A 635 21.31 17.37 -28.73
C VAL A 635 20.35 18.36 -29.36
N LYS A 636 19.22 17.86 -29.84
CA LYS A 636 18.13 18.66 -30.39
C LYS A 636 17.25 19.18 -29.25
N VAL A 637 17.12 20.49 -29.10
CA VAL A 637 16.25 21.13 -28.09
C VAL A 637 15.33 22.13 -28.78
N GLY A 638 14.02 21.88 -28.74
CA GLY A 638 13.04 22.74 -29.40
C GLY A 638 13.29 22.85 -30.91
N GLY A 639 13.68 21.74 -31.55
CA GLY A 639 14.01 21.71 -32.97
C GLY A 639 15.41 22.16 -33.36
N GLN A 640 16.23 22.66 -32.42
CA GLN A 640 17.57 23.20 -32.70
C GLN A 640 18.68 22.38 -32.05
N GLU A 641 19.74 22.09 -32.79
CA GLU A 641 20.94 21.42 -32.26
C GLU A 641 21.74 22.35 -31.34
N LYS A 642 22.00 21.91 -30.12
CA LYS A 642 22.75 22.64 -29.09
C LYS A 642 23.82 21.76 -28.46
N ASP A 643 24.88 22.38 -27.98
CA ASP A 643 25.88 21.74 -27.11
C ASP A 643 25.38 21.77 -25.67
N VAL A 644 25.22 20.58 -25.08
CA VAL A 644 24.72 20.40 -23.72
C VAL A 644 25.68 19.49 -22.98
N LEU A 645 26.14 19.90 -21.80
CA LEU A 645 26.88 19.03 -20.89
C LEU A 645 25.88 18.14 -20.16
N ILE A 646 26.12 16.84 -20.11
CA ILE A 646 25.25 15.85 -19.48
C ILE A 646 26.06 15.07 -18.46
N GLN A 647 25.51 14.91 -17.25
CA GLN A 647 26.01 13.93 -16.28
C GLN A 647 24.84 13.17 -15.66
N CYS A 648 24.95 11.85 -15.64
CA CYS A 648 23.92 10.98 -15.08
C CYS A 648 24.30 10.49 -13.69
N PHE A 649 23.31 10.55 -12.81
CA PHE A 649 23.29 10.07 -11.44
C PHE A 649 22.29 8.92 -11.34
N GLU A 650 22.26 8.19 -10.24
CA GLU A 650 21.39 7.02 -10.07
C GLU A 650 19.90 7.31 -10.36
N ARG A 651 19.43 8.52 -10.03
CA ARG A 651 18.00 8.90 -10.09
C ARG A 651 17.70 9.99 -11.11
N ARG A 652 18.71 10.73 -11.57
CA ARG A 652 18.58 11.92 -12.44
C ARG A 652 19.74 12.05 -13.41
N CYS A 653 19.49 12.63 -14.58
CA CYS A 653 20.55 13.22 -15.37
C CYS A 653 20.43 14.73 -15.29
N LEU A 654 21.53 15.39 -14.97
CA LEU A 654 21.67 16.84 -14.98
C LEU A 654 22.21 17.28 -16.33
N THR A 655 21.70 18.40 -16.82
CA THR A 655 22.10 19.00 -18.08
C THR A 655 22.53 20.44 -17.84
N TYR A 656 23.63 20.88 -18.47
CA TYR A 656 24.08 22.26 -18.41
C TYR A 656 24.16 22.88 -19.82
N THR A 657 23.49 24.01 -19.99
CA THR A 657 23.52 24.82 -21.21
C THR A 657 23.95 26.24 -20.86
N PRO A 658 25.18 26.67 -21.22
CA PRO A 658 25.73 27.95 -20.78
C PRO A 658 24.94 29.17 -21.28
N ASP A 659 24.28 29.04 -22.43
CA ASP A 659 23.50 30.09 -23.10
C ASP A 659 22.11 30.30 -22.48
N ASN A 660 21.66 29.41 -21.58
CA ASN A 660 20.38 29.56 -20.91
C ASN A 660 20.43 30.72 -19.88
N PRO A 661 19.27 31.36 -19.59
CA PRO A 661 19.18 32.33 -18.51
C PRO A 661 19.58 31.76 -17.15
N GLN A 662 20.05 32.62 -16.24
CA GLN A 662 20.35 32.23 -14.86
C GLN A 662 19.09 31.63 -14.20
N GLY A 663 19.23 30.48 -13.52
CA GLY A 663 18.11 29.69 -13.00
C GLY A 663 17.66 28.54 -13.92
N TRP A 664 18.11 28.53 -15.18
CA TRP A 664 17.86 27.48 -16.18
C TRP A 664 19.15 26.98 -16.87
N LYS A 665 20.31 27.40 -16.37
CA LYS A 665 21.59 26.90 -16.87
C LYS A 665 21.79 25.43 -16.56
N VAL A 666 21.45 25.01 -15.35
CA VAL A 666 21.39 23.59 -14.96
C VAL A 666 19.93 23.19 -14.86
N GLU A 667 19.59 22.08 -15.50
CA GLU A 667 18.25 21.51 -15.47
C GLU A 667 18.33 20.00 -15.24
N MET A 668 17.21 19.41 -14.82
CA MET A 668 17.06 17.96 -14.74
C MET A 668 16.22 17.50 -15.93
N GLY A 669 16.66 16.43 -16.60
CA GLY A 669 15.87 15.81 -17.65
C GLY A 669 14.50 15.34 -17.15
N ASN A 670 13.54 15.19 -18.06
CA ASN A 670 12.20 14.67 -17.78
C ASN A 670 12.21 13.13 -17.59
N VAL A 671 13.11 12.66 -16.72
CA VAL A 671 13.40 11.24 -16.47
C VAL A 671 12.16 10.47 -16.04
N GLY A 672 11.24 11.09 -15.28
CA GLY A 672 10.02 10.41 -14.86
C GLY A 672 9.11 10.07 -16.05
N ARG A 673 8.99 10.98 -17.03
CA ARG A 673 8.28 10.70 -18.30
C ARG A 673 9.00 9.63 -19.13
N HIS A 674 10.32 9.73 -19.26
CA HIS A 674 11.12 8.75 -20.00
C HIS A 674 10.98 7.35 -19.39
N TYR A 675 10.96 7.27 -18.06
CA TYR A 675 10.83 6.01 -17.36
C TYR A 675 9.44 5.38 -17.50
N VAL A 676 8.37 6.17 -17.49
CA VAL A 676 7.02 5.64 -17.77
C VAL A 676 6.94 5.09 -19.19
N LEU A 677 7.49 5.80 -20.18
CA LEU A 677 7.57 5.33 -21.56
C LEU A 677 8.34 4.00 -21.66
N TRP A 678 9.53 3.91 -21.05
CA TRP A 678 10.35 2.69 -21.08
C TRP A 678 9.70 1.51 -20.34
N ARG A 679 9.10 1.77 -19.16
CA ARG A 679 8.56 0.71 -18.31
C ARG A 679 7.22 0.17 -18.82
N TYR A 680 6.36 1.04 -19.32
CA TYR A 680 4.96 0.72 -19.65
C TYR A 680 4.60 0.89 -21.13
N GLY A 681 5.46 1.51 -21.95
CA GLY A 681 5.16 1.89 -23.34
C GLY A 681 5.22 0.77 -24.38
N GLY A 682 5.66 -0.44 -24.01
CA GLY A 682 5.78 -1.59 -24.91
C GLY A 682 7.17 -1.73 -25.53
#